data_AF-A0A800AH55-F1
#
_entry.id   AF-A0A800AH55-F1
#
_cell.length_a   1.000
_cell.length_b   1.000
_cell.length_c   1.000
_cell.angle_alpha   90.00
_cell.angle_beta   90.00
_cell.angle_gamma   90.00
#
_symmetry.space_group_name_H-M   'P 1'
#
loop_
_entity.id
_entity.type
_entity.pdbx_description
1 polymer ?
#
loop_
_entity_poly.entity_id
_entity_poly.type
_entity_poly.pdbx_seq_one_letter_code
_entity_poly.pdbx_strand_id
1 'polypeptide(L)'
;MEDWKDGREVCRQIMKGTPTNRYFLTIITLGLLLFSFCLRAEAFIQREYTLKEVLSASTNIVFGRLTSVDKKRMRAIVEVQENLKGTSDFKRIKMNIAVGQTQGKLTSPRMMMERLENGLPILVFYQKEGNNIAALGYVSKTWFQLFAADQPNRDRVWWRHTHIEVYMHRTFNGTTERLYEIVKDALIGKMWPGASPDAVKVLVLTGNGAKPVLSDESTGTASATAEFLALKKFNEVNWNSVAYQETRDRRLPGLEDADILWIGQREIGDNGYHLSKDTEDRIKRFVKKGGVVILSSQDSDPEKPCGDGWSPEPILGVDGQRKSDFQIVNPSAESLFHKPNFIKSGQIVMDDTWTNWSTKYTVLATTNSGKDIALAMLKWRRGLYLITALQNATEQDVKANAPLMENLIYFAVNHLKLRTKEPPVNVLALTGNVSKFEFYALARFDKVGEHEIRYIQTKDRRLPKLDGADILWIGQGEISEEKYLLDKSVERKIRDFVKKGGVTVVVGQDSDHKRPCETGWITRRLVGVERNSRRDFRPTQKAGDLFRRPNTIKSGQLHIDDTWTDWDKRFDILATTNSGKDIVVATLKEGKGMYIVTGIQNETEEDVKANAPLMENLIHFAVNHLSRYRDVVSRLPNRKLMGKGERVSKPSPGRFLAFPSANKFSNREP
;
A
#
# COMPACT_ATOMS: atom_id res chain seq x y z
N MET A 1 38.95 -66.54 29.74
CA MET A 1 38.80 -65.30 30.53
C MET A 1 37.47 -64.72 30.10
N GLU A 2 36.40 -65.17 30.76
CA GLU A 2 35.66 -64.42 31.80
C GLU A 2 34.77 -63.35 31.15
N ASP A 3 33.48 -63.20 31.41
CA ASP A 3 32.48 -63.97 32.14
C ASP A 3 31.14 -63.35 31.64
N TRP A 4 30.32 -64.11 30.91
CA TRP A 4 29.03 -63.61 30.38
C TRP A 4 27.90 -64.59 30.75
N LYS A 5 27.60 -64.57 32.05
CA LYS A 5 26.34 -64.93 32.68
C LYS A 5 26.02 -63.70 33.54
N ASP A 6 24.89 -63.00 33.45
CA ASP A 6 23.62 -63.52 33.93
C ASP A 6 22.48 -62.49 33.70
N GLY A 7 22.04 -62.29 32.45
CA GLY A 7 20.89 -61.42 32.14
C GLY A 7 19.51 -62.07 32.41
N ARG A 8 19.47 -63.36 32.77
CA ARG A 8 18.22 -64.11 32.95
C ARG A 8 17.67 -64.10 34.37
N GLU A 9 18.46 -63.67 35.36
CA GLU A 9 18.01 -63.63 36.76
C GLU A 9 17.25 -62.33 37.11
N VAL A 10 17.52 -61.22 36.42
CA VAL A 10 16.80 -59.94 36.63
C VAL A 10 15.34 -60.01 36.17
N CYS A 11 15.05 -60.71 35.06
CA CYS A 11 13.67 -60.91 34.61
C CYS A 11 12.87 -61.89 35.50
N ARG A 12 13.55 -62.77 36.24
CA ARG A 12 12.90 -63.77 37.10
C ARG A 12 12.47 -63.19 38.46
N GLN A 13 13.12 -62.13 38.94
CA GLN A 13 12.70 -61.41 40.16
C GLN A 13 11.49 -60.50 39.95
N ILE A 14 11.32 -59.90 38.76
CA ILE A 14 10.18 -59.00 38.49
C ILE A 14 8.84 -59.76 38.37
N MET A 15 8.87 -61.05 38.04
CA MET A 15 7.65 -61.87 37.91
C MET A 15 7.14 -62.55 39.19
N LYS A 16 7.76 -62.32 40.36
CA LYS A 16 7.25 -62.76 41.67
C LYS A 16 6.50 -61.65 42.43
N GLY A 17 5.93 -60.70 41.69
CA GLY A 17 5.08 -59.65 42.26
C GLY A 17 3.77 -60.21 42.83
N THR A 18 3.44 -59.74 44.03
CA THR A 18 2.17 -59.94 44.75
C THR A 18 0.94 -59.69 43.86
N PRO A 19 -0.24 -60.25 44.20
CA PRO A 19 -1.45 -60.23 43.36
C PRO A 19 -1.93 -58.83 42.92
N THR A 20 -1.40 -57.74 43.49
CA THR A 20 -1.63 -56.35 43.07
C THR A 20 -1.01 -55.99 41.71
N ASN A 21 0.06 -56.65 41.25
CA ASN A 21 0.73 -56.29 39.99
C ASN A 21 0.01 -56.78 38.73
N ARG A 22 -0.84 -57.81 38.83
CA ARG A 22 -1.62 -58.31 37.68
C ARG A 22 -2.77 -57.37 37.32
N TYR A 23 -3.39 -56.71 38.30
CA TYR A 23 -4.43 -55.71 38.06
C TYR A 23 -3.87 -54.43 37.45
N PHE A 24 -2.67 -54.00 37.86
CA PHE A 24 -2.02 -52.81 37.32
C PHE A 24 -1.66 -52.97 35.83
N LEU A 25 -1.09 -54.13 35.45
CA LEU A 25 -0.80 -54.42 34.05
C LEU A 25 -2.08 -54.54 33.21
N THR A 26 -3.14 -55.15 33.76
CA THR A 26 -4.43 -55.29 33.06
C THR A 26 -5.12 -53.94 32.89
N ILE A 27 -5.06 -53.04 33.87
CA ILE A 27 -5.60 -51.67 33.78
C ILE A 27 -4.80 -50.82 32.78
N ILE A 28 -3.47 -50.93 32.76
CA ILE A 28 -2.65 -50.23 31.75
C ILE A 28 -2.96 -50.75 30.34
N THR A 29 -3.11 -52.06 30.17
CA THR A 29 -3.39 -52.67 28.86
C THR A 29 -4.80 -52.35 28.38
N LEU A 30 -5.81 -52.38 29.28
CA LEU A 30 -7.19 -51.99 28.97
C LEU A 30 -7.30 -50.47 28.73
N GLY A 31 -6.53 -49.66 29.46
CA GLY A 31 -6.40 -48.22 29.26
C GLY A 31 -5.78 -47.88 27.90
N LEU A 32 -4.73 -48.59 27.48
CA LEU A 32 -4.10 -48.44 26.16
C LEU A 32 -5.01 -48.94 25.02
N LEU A 33 -5.75 -50.02 25.22
CA LEU A 33 -6.77 -50.50 24.26
C LEU A 33 -7.92 -49.49 24.13
N LEU A 34 -8.44 -48.94 25.23
CA LEU A 34 -9.47 -47.90 25.21
C LEU A 34 -8.95 -46.58 24.59
N PHE A 35 -7.69 -46.21 24.80
CA PHE A 35 -7.07 -45.05 24.14
C PHE A 35 -6.89 -45.26 22.63
N SER A 36 -6.62 -46.51 22.20
CA SER A 36 -6.46 -46.86 20.79
C SER A 36 -7.78 -46.84 20.00
N PHE A 37 -8.93 -47.04 20.66
CA PHE A 37 -10.25 -46.93 20.03
C PHE A 37 -10.78 -45.48 19.91
N CYS A 38 -10.16 -44.50 20.57
CA CYS A 38 -10.55 -43.09 20.48
C CYS A 38 -9.81 -42.27 19.42
N LEU A 39 -8.75 -42.82 18.80
CA LEU A 39 -8.03 -42.13 17.73
C LEU A 39 -8.61 -42.48 16.35
N ARG A 40 -9.85 -42.03 16.08
CA ARG A 40 -10.23 -41.78 14.69
C ARG A 40 -9.48 -40.54 14.22
N ALA A 41 -8.27 -40.73 13.72
CA ALA A 41 -7.57 -39.72 12.94
C ALA A 41 -8.22 -39.61 11.55
N GLU A 42 -9.46 -39.12 11.49
CA GLU A 42 -10.06 -38.59 10.26
C GLU A 42 -9.60 -37.13 10.09
N ALA A 43 -8.30 -36.93 9.89
CA ALA A 43 -7.76 -35.62 9.52
C ALA A 43 -7.43 -35.62 8.03
N PHE A 44 -8.45 -35.75 7.17
CA PHE A 44 -8.32 -35.43 5.75
C PHE A 44 -8.25 -33.91 5.59
N ILE A 45 -7.04 -33.35 5.72
CA ILE A 45 -6.81 -31.91 5.52
C ILE A 45 -6.87 -31.63 4.02
N GLN A 46 -8.02 -31.15 3.56
CA GLN A 46 -8.23 -30.70 2.19
C GLN A 46 -7.47 -29.39 1.96
N ARG A 47 -6.31 -29.50 1.32
CA ARG A 47 -5.49 -28.35 0.92
C ARG A 47 -6.23 -27.48 -0.11
N GLU A 48 -6.06 -26.17 0.00
CA GLU A 48 -6.54 -25.22 -1.00
C GLU A 48 -5.60 -25.24 -2.23
N TYR A 49 -6.16 -25.39 -3.43
CA TYR A 49 -5.42 -25.25 -4.69
C TYR A 49 -5.48 -23.81 -5.18
N THR A 50 -4.35 -23.25 -5.54
CA THR A 50 -4.27 -21.94 -6.20
C THR A 50 -4.56 -22.08 -7.70
N LEU A 51 -5.05 -21.00 -8.31
CA LEU A 51 -5.25 -20.99 -9.77
C LEU A 51 -3.92 -21.23 -10.49
N LYS A 52 -2.81 -20.68 -9.98
CA LYS A 52 -1.46 -20.88 -10.53
C LYS A 52 -1.07 -22.36 -10.58
N GLU A 53 -1.39 -23.15 -9.55
CA GLU A 53 -1.14 -24.60 -9.55
C GLU A 53 -1.98 -25.30 -10.61
N VAL A 54 -3.28 -24.97 -10.71
CA VAL A 54 -4.16 -25.52 -11.77
C VAL A 54 -3.60 -25.19 -13.15
N LEU A 55 -3.17 -23.95 -13.38
CA LEU A 55 -2.57 -23.51 -14.64
C LEU A 55 -1.25 -24.24 -14.93
N SER A 56 -0.43 -24.48 -13.91
CA SER A 56 0.88 -25.12 -14.05
C SER A 56 0.73 -26.62 -14.36
N ALA A 57 -0.13 -27.33 -13.63
CA ALA A 57 -0.39 -28.76 -13.80
C ALA A 57 -1.07 -29.11 -15.14
N SER A 58 -1.83 -28.17 -15.70
CA SER A 58 -2.54 -28.41 -16.97
C SER A 58 -1.57 -28.45 -18.16
N THR A 59 -1.57 -29.52 -18.94
CA THR A 59 -0.90 -29.54 -20.26
C THR A 59 -1.66 -28.67 -21.25
N ASN A 60 -2.98 -28.61 -21.10
CA ASN A 60 -3.87 -27.88 -21.98
C ASN A 60 -4.95 -27.15 -21.20
N ILE A 61 -5.35 -25.99 -21.69
CA ILE A 61 -6.49 -25.24 -21.19
C ILE A 61 -7.29 -24.79 -22.39
N VAL A 62 -8.57 -25.14 -22.41
CA VAL A 62 -9.47 -24.77 -23.51
C VAL A 62 -10.67 -23.99 -23.00
N PHE A 63 -11.11 -23.06 -23.83
CA PHE A 63 -12.37 -22.36 -23.67
C PHE A 63 -13.34 -22.84 -24.76
N GLY A 64 -14.60 -23.02 -24.36
CA GLY A 64 -15.63 -23.49 -25.28
C GLY A 64 -17.04 -23.14 -24.80
N ARG A 65 -18.02 -23.66 -25.53
CA ARG A 65 -19.44 -23.51 -25.20
C ARG A 65 -20.16 -24.85 -25.23
N LEU A 66 -21.13 -25.01 -24.35
CA LEU A 66 -22.02 -26.17 -24.34
C LEU A 66 -22.96 -26.10 -25.55
N THR A 67 -22.84 -27.02 -26.50
CA THR A 67 -23.69 -27.05 -27.70
C THR A 67 -24.82 -28.06 -27.60
N SER A 68 -24.72 -29.02 -26.68
CA SER A 68 -25.77 -30.00 -26.41
C SER A 68 -25.76 -30.40 -24.93
N VAL A 69 -26.93 -30.37 -24.30
CA VAL A 69 -27.15 -30.84 -22.91
C VAL A 69 -28.39 -31.74 -22.90
N ASP A 70 -28.19 -33.06 -22.79
CA ASP A 70 -29.26 -34.05 -22.67
C ASP A 70 -29.49 -34.34 -21.18
N LYS A 71 -30.53 -33.72 -20.61
CA LYS A 71 -30.91 -33.88 -19.19
C LYS A 71 -31.38 -35.30 -18.86
N LYS A 72 -31.96 -36.02 -19.82
CA LYS A 72 -32.49 -37.39 -19.61
C LYS A 72 -31.35 -38.41 -19.55
N ARG A 73 -30.40 -38.33 -20.48
CA ARG A 73 -29.22 -39.20 -20.51
C ARG A 73 -28.06 -38.69 -19.65
N MET A 74 -28.21 -37.50 -19.07
CA MET A 74 -27.19 -36.76 -18.30
C MET A 74 -25.86 -36.68 -19.06
N ARG A 75 -25.92 -36.15 -20.28
CA ARG A 75 -24.76 -35.97 -21.17
C ARG A 75 -24.66 -34.52 -21.61
N ALA A 76 -23.44 -34.07 -21.84
CA ALA A 76 -23.18 -32.74 -22.36
C ALA A 76 -22.05 -32.77 -23.40
N ILE A 77 -22.10 -31.86 -24.36
CA ILE A 77 -21.08 -31.69 -25.40
C ILE A 77 -20.62 -30.24 -25.36
N VAL A 78 -19.31 -30.06 -25.22
CA VAL A 78 -18.63 -28.78 -25.36
C VAL A 78 -18.02 -28.71 -26.73
N GLU A 79 -18.27 -27.64 -27.47
CA GLU A 79 -17.49 -27.27 -28.64
C GLU A 79 -16.31 -26.40 -28.21
N VAL A 80 -15.09 -26.82 -28.57
CA VAL A 80 -13.87 -26.08 -28.24
C VAL A 80 -13.74 -24.91 -29.20
N GLN A 81 -13.66 -23.69 -28.65
CA GLN A 81 -13.58 -22.45 -29.43
C GLN A 81 -12.15 -21.89 -29.44
N GLU A 82 -11.42 -22.03 -28.33
CA GLU A 82 -10.08 -21.47 -28.18
C GLU A 82 -9.19 -22.38 -27.33
N ASN A 83 -7.92 -22.49 -27.73
CA ASN A 83 -6.87 -23.12 -26.94
C ASN A 83 -6.08 -22.03 -26.21
N LEU A 84 -6.30 -21.90 -24.90
CA LEU A 84 -5.62 -20.91 -24.07
C LEU A 84 -4.20 -21.35 -23.70
N LYS A 85 -4.00 -22.65 -23.46
CA LYS A 85 -2.70 -23.28 -23.21
C LYS A 85 -2.63 -24.60 -23.97
N GLY A 86 -1.46 -24.88 -24.57
CA GLY A 86 -1.26 -26.06 -25.40
C GLY A 86 -2.13 -26.05 -26.66
N THR A 87 -2.12 -27.14 -27.42
CA THR A 87 -3.04 -27.36 -28.56
C THR A 87 -3.88 -28.59 -28.28
N SER A 88 -5.21 -28.44 -28.26
CA SER A 88 -6.13 -29.55 -28.07
C SER A 88 -6.39 -30.30 -29.37
N ASP A 89 -6.30 -31.63 -29.33
CA ASP A 89 -6.74 -32.50 -30.43
C ASP A 89 -8.27 -32.66 -30.47
N PHE A 90 -8.99 -32.16 -29.46
CA PHE A 90 -10.43 -32.29 -29.35
C PHE A 90 -11.13 -31.06 -29.95
N LYS A 91 -11.87 -31.27 -31.05
CA LYS A 91 -12.85 -30.28 -31.53
C LYS A 91 -14.07 -30.21 -30.61
N ARG A 92 -14.42 -31.33 -29.98
CA ARG A 92 -15.54 -31.45 -29.04
C ARG A 92 -15.14 -32.28 -27.82
N ILE A 93 -15.54 -31.84 -26.64
CA ILE A 93 -15.40 -32.61 -25.40
C ILE A 93 -16.78 -33.15 -25.03
N LYS A 94 -16.93 -34.48 -25.09
CA LYS A 94 -18.18 -35.17 -24.78
C LYS A 94 -18.15 -35.69 -23.35
N MET A 95 -19.04 -35.18 -22.51
CA MET A 95 -19.10 -35.46 -21.08
C MET A 95 -20.26 -36.39 -20.76
N ASN A 96 -19.97 -37.49 -20.06
CA ASN A 96 -20.96 -38.38 -19.47
C ASN A 96 -21.07 -38.06 -17.98
N ILE A 97 -22.14 -37.34 -17.60
CA ILE A 97 -22.37 -36.88 -16.23
C ILE A 97 -23.03 -37.96 -15.37
N ALA A 98 -23.79 -38.87 -16.01
CA ALA A 98 -24.55 -39.94 -15.36
C ALA A 98 -23.71 -40.86 -14.45
N VAL A 99 -22.41 -41.00 -14.73
CA VAL A 99 -21.49 -41.89 -14.00
C VAL A 99 -20.86 -41.24 -12.76
N GLY A 100 -21.23 -39.99 -12.46
CA GLY A 100 -20.74 -39.28 -11.29
C GLY A 100 -21.17 -39.90 -9.97
N GLN A 101 -20.34 -39.72 -8.96
CA GLN A 101 -20.62 -40.09 -7.58
C GLN A 101 -21.77 -39.24 -7.02
N THR A 102 -22.49 -39.81 -6.06
CA THR A 102 -23.49 -39.09 -5.27
C THR A 102 -23.04 -39.10 -3.82
N GLN A 103 -22.76 -37.92 -3.27
CA GLN A 103 -22.31 -37.75 -1.89
C GLN A 103 -23.17 -36.70 -1.19
N GLY A 104 -24.27 -37.16 -0.60
CA GLY A 104 -25.18 -36.33 0.20
C GLY A 104 -25.56 -35.02 -0.50
N LYS A 105 -25.27 -33.89 0.16
CA LYS A 105 -25.56 -32.54 -0.34
C LYS A 105 -24.38 -31.90 -1.10
N LEU A 106 -23.26 -32.59 -1.28
CA LEU A 106 -22.04 -32.03 -1.87
C LEU A 106 -22.02 -32.21 -3.39
N THR A 107 -22.39 -33.40 -3.87
CA THR A 107 -22.34 -33.70 -5.31
C THR A 107 -23.35 -34.77 -5.70
N SER A 108 -23.88 -34.64 -6.91
CA SER A 108 -24.58 -35.70 -7.64
C SER A 108 -24.59 -35.37 -9.13
N PRO A 109 -24.77 -36.36 -10.03
CA PRO A 109 -25.01 -36.10 -11.44
C PRO A 109 -26.14 -35.11 -11.70
N ARG A 110 -27.24 -35.21 -10.93
CA ARG A 110 -28.40 -34.30 -11.06
C ARG A 110 -28.04 -32.86 -10.73
N MET A 111 -27.34 -32.63 -9.61
CA MET A 111 -26.85 -31.30 -9.23
C MET A 111 -25.94 -30.70 -10.31
N MET A 112 -25.05 -31.51 -10.91
CA MET A 112 -24.20 -31.04 -11.99
C MET A 112 -25.02 -30.69 -13.23
N MET A 113 -25.99 -31.55 -13.60
CA MET A 113 -26.86 -31.27 -14.74
C MET A 113 -27.67 -30.00 -14.55
N GLU A 114 -28.10 -29.63 -13.34
CA GLU A 114 -28.78 -28.36 -13.06
C GLU A 114 -27.93 -27.11 -13.35
N ARG A 115 -26.59 -27.25 -13.42
CA ARG A 115 -25.66 -26.15 -13.75
C ARG A 115 -25.36 -25.99 -15.25
N LEU A 116 -25.80 -26.97 -16.06
CA LEU A 116 -25.49 -27.05 -17.49
C LEU A 116 -26.68 -26.66 -18.36
N GLU A 117 -26.47 -25.75 -19.31
CA GLU A 117 -27.44 -25.35 -20.31
C GLU A 117 -26.73 -25.09 -21.64
N ASN A 118 -27.46 -25.18 -22.75
CA ASN A 118 -26.92 -24.88 -24.07
C ASN A 118 -26.50 -23.40 -24.14
N GLY A 119 -25.39 -23.13 -24.83
CA GLY A 119 -24.81 -21.81 -25.01
C GLY A 119 -23.88 -21.36 -23.89
N LEU A 120 -23.93 -21.98 -22.71
CA LEU A 120 -23.10 -21.55 -21.58
C LEU A 120 -21.60 -21.75 -21.86
N PRO A 121 -20.76 -20.76 -21.49
CA PRO A 121 -19.31 -20.89 -21.62
C PRO A 121 -18.76 -21.82 -20.55
N ILE A 122 -17.67 -22.49 -20.89
CA ILE A 122 -16.98 -23.45 -20.04
C ILE A 122 -15.47 -23.39 -20.28
N LEU A 123 -14.71 -23.49 -19.19
CA LEU A 123 -13.27 -23.73 -19.22
C LEU A 123 -13.00 -25.19 -18.86
N VAL A 124 -12.07 -25.81 -19.57
CA VAL A 124 -11.57 -27.16 -19.24
C VAL A 124 -10.06 -27.10 -19.14
N PHE A 125 -9.57 -27.35 -17.93
CA PHE A 125 -8.17 -27.49 -17.56
C PHE A 125 -7.87 -28.98 -17.58
N TYR A 126 -6.98 -29.46 -18.45
CA TYR A 126 -6.67 -30.88 -18.48
C TYR A 126 -5.19 -31.17 -18.61
N GLN A 127 -4.81 -32.29 -18.01
CA GLN A 127 -3.48 -32.86 -18.02
C GLN A 127 -3.55 -34.20 -18.73
N LYS A 128 -2.66 -34.39 -19.69
CA LYS A 128 -2.52 -35.63 -20.44
C LYS A 128 -1.24 -36.34 -20.01
N GLU A 129 -1.39 -37.55 -19.49
CA GLU A 129 -0.28 -38.42 -19.07
C GLU A 129 -0.46 -39.83 -19.62
N GLY A 130 0.37 -40.18 -20.61
CA GLY A 130 0.22 -41.42 -21.35
C GLY A 130 -1.19 -41.53 -21.96
N ASN A 131 -1.91 -42.58 -21.56
CA ASN A 131 -3.28 -42.86 -22.00
C ASN A 131 -4.36 -42.27 -21.08
N ASN A 132 -3.99 -41.48 -20.06
CA ASN A 132 -4.94 -40.91 -19.12
C ASN A 132 -5.07 -39.40 -19.34
N ILE A 133 -6.29 -38.91 -19.25
CA ILE A 133 -6.62 -37.50 -19.22
C ILE A 133 -7.37 -37.23 -17.92
N ALA A 134 -6.78 -36.41 -17.07
CA ALA A 134 -7.41 -35.87 -15.87
C ALA A 134 -7.76 -34.41 -16.12
N ALA A 135 -8.94 -33.96 -15.67
CA ALA A 135 -9.38 -32.61 -15.96
C ALA A 135 -10.28 -32.00 -14.89
N LEU A 136 -10.23 -30.67 -14.82
CA LEU A 136 -11.14 -29.82 -14.09
C LEU A 136 -11.92 -28.96 -15.08
N GLY A 137 -13.25 -29.02 -14.97
CA GLY A 137 -14.16 -28.13 -15.67
C GLY A 137 -14.62 -26.99 -14.77
N TYR A 138 -14.86 -25.82 -15.36
CA TYR A 138 -15.51 -24.69 -14.70
C TYR A 138 -16.63 -24.10 -15.55
N VAL A 139 -17.85 -24.12 -15.02
CA VAL A 139 -19.06 -23.60 -15.67
C VAL A 139 -20.04 -23.10 -14.62
N SER A 140 -20.71 -21.97 -14.85
CA SER A 140 -21.75 -21.44 -13.96
C SER A 140 -21.32 -21.40 -12.48
N LYS A 141 -20.13 -20.85 -12.22
CA LYS A 141 -19.49 -20.78 -10.91
C LYS A 141 -19.14 -22.13 -10.27
N THR A 142 -19.23 -23.24 -11.01
CA THR A 142 -19.13 -24.61 -10.50
C THR A 142 -17.87 -25.29 -11.04
N TRP A 143 -17.01 -25.73 -10.12
CA TRP A 143 -15.89 -26.61 -10.44
C TRP A 143 -16.33 -28.07 -10.42
N PHE A 144 -15.83 -28.88 -11.33
CA PHE A 144 -16.12 -30.31 -11.38
C PHE A 144 -14.97 -31.07 -12.03
N GLN A 145 -14.86 -32.36 -11.72
CA GLN A 145 -13.77 -33.19 -12.20
C GLN A 145 -14.24 -34.19 -13.28
N LEU A 146 -13.36 -34.41 -14.25
CA LEU A 146 -13.55 -35.31 -15.38
C LEU A 146 -12.32 -36.21 -15.56
N PHE A 147 -12.54 -37.44 -16.04
CA PHE A 147 -11.49 -38.33 -16.51
C PHE A 147 -11.82 -38.96 -17.87
N ALA A 148 -10.82 -39.10 -18.73
CA ALA A 148 -10.95 -39.82 -19.98
C ALA A 148 -9.71 -40.70 -20.24
N ALA A 149 -9.89 -41.73 -21.06
CA ALA A 149 -8.78 -42.44 -21.66
C ALA A 149 -8.44 -41.76 -23.00
N ASP A 150 -7.16 -41.45 -23.22
CA ASP A 150 -6.67 -40.92 -24.48
C ASP A 150 -6.75 -42.02 -25.55
N GLN A 151 -7.53 -41.79 -26.60
CA GLN A 151 -7.71 -42.75 -27.69
C GLN A 151 -7.48 -42.09 -29.05
N PRO A 152 -6.93 -42.80 -30.05
CA PRO A 152 -6.63 -42.23 -31.37
C PRO A 152 -7.84 -41.53 -32.01
N ASN A 153 -9.03 -42.13 -31.89
CA ASN A 153 -10.26 -41.52 -32.37
C ASN A 153 -10.86 -40.61 -31.30
N ARG A 154 -10.52 -39.31 -31.36
CA ARG A 154 -10.99 -38.27 -30.43
C ARG A 154 -12.51 -38.17 -30.37
N ASP A 155 -13.20 -38.37 -31.50
CA ASP A 155 -14.66 -38.34 -31.59
C ASP A 155 -15.33 -39.53 -30.88
N ARG A 156 -14.59 -40.55 -30.43
CA ARG A 156 -15.13 -41.67 -29.63
C ARG A 156 -14.92 -41.49 -28.13
N VAL A 157 -14.05 -40.60 -27.71
CA VAL A 157 -13.73 -40.38 -26.29
C VAL A 157 -14.93 -39.78 -25.55
N TRP A 158 -15.25 -40.35 -24.39
CA TRP A 158 -16.24 -39.83 -23.44
C TRP A 158 -15.57 -39.56 -22.10
N TRP A 159 -15.67 -38.32 -21.66
CA TRP A 159 -15.11 -37.83 -20.41
C TRP A 159 -16.11 -38.12 -19.30
N ARG A 160 -15.69 -38.88 -18.31
CA ARG A 160 -16.51 -39.35 -17.21
C ARG A 160 -16.43 -38.35 -16.08
N HIS A 161 -17.56 -37.76 -15.71
CA HIS A 161 -17.68 -36.94 -14.51
C HIS A 161 -17.50 -37.80 -13.27
N THR A 162 -16.73 -37.31 -12.30
CA THR A 162 -16.61 -37.93 -10.98
C THR A 162 -17.47 -37.19 -9.98
N HIS A 163 -17.16 -35.93 -9.68
CA HIS A 163 -17.87 -35.12 -8.71
C HIS A 163 -17.72 -33.61 -8.97
N ILE A 164 -18.54 -32.84 -8.27
CA ILE A 164 -18.42 -31.38 -8.12
C ILE A 164 -17.33 -31.11 -7.09
N GLU A 165 -16.36 -30.28 -7.46
CA GLU A 165 -15.20 -29.94 -6.65
C GLU A 165 -15.53 -28.77 -5.72
N VAL A 166 -16.31 -29.03 -4.67
CA VAL A 166 -16.83 -27.99 -3.76
C VAL A 166 -15.75 -27.14 -3.09
N TYR A 167 -14.53 -27.67 -2.92
CA TYR A 167 -13.43 -26.93 -2.29
C TYR A 167 -12.72 -25.96 -3.23
N MET A 168 -12.82 -26.19 -4.54
CA MET A 168 -12.24 -25.32 -5.57
C MET A 168 -12.96 -23.96 -5.68
N HIS A 169 -14.14 -23.80 -5.05
CA HIS A 169 -14.75 -22.48 -4.92
C HIS A 169 -13.87 -21.48 -4.14
N ARG A 170 -12.93 -21.96 -3.31
CA ARG A 170 -11.91 -21.12 -2.65
C ARG A 170 -10.86 -20.61 -3.64
N THR A 171 -10.57 -21.40 -4.69
CA THR A 171 -9.67 -21.01 -5.78
C THR A 171 -10.26 -19.86 -6.59
N PHE A 172 -11.53 -19.98 -6.98
CA PHE A 172 -12.29 -18.97 -7.72
C PHE A 172 -13.80 -19.26 -7.70
N ASN A 173 -14.63 -18.23 -7.48
CA ASN A 173 -16.10 -18.34 -7.38
C ASN A 173 -16.87 -17.31 -8.25
N GLY A 174 -16.18 -16.62 -9.17
CA GLY A 174 -16.77 -15.63 -10.09
C GLY A 174 -17.44 -16.25 -11.32
N THR A 175 -17.75 -15.46 -12.33
CA THR A 175 -18.33 -15.98 -13.59
C THR A 175 -17.29 -16.71 -14.44
N THR A 176 -17.73 -17.58 -15.34
CA THR A 176 -16.82 -18.34 -16.23
C THR A 176 -16.03 -17.42 -17.15
N GLU A 177 -16.68 -16.37 -17.66
CA GLU A 177 -16.09 -15.33 -18.50
C GLU A 177 -15.03 -14.55 -17.72
N ARG A 178 -15.29 -14.25 -16.44
CA ARG A 178 -14.29 -13.60 -15.59
C ARG A 178 -13.09 -14.52 -15.36
N LEU A 179 -13.30 -15.81 -15.14
CA LEU A 179 -12.19 -16.76 -15.03
C LEU A 179 -11.39 -16.83 -16.34
N TYR A 180 -12.06 -16.83 -17.48
CA TYR A 180 -11.43 -16.84 -18.81
C TYR A 180 -10.45 -15.66 -18.98
N GLU A 181 -10.89 -14.44 -18.66
CA GLU A 181 -10.03 -13.26 -18.73
C GLU A 181 -8.83 -13.36 -17.77
N ILE A 182 -9.07 -13.82 -16.54
CA ILE A 182 -8.00 -14.02 -15.54
C ILE A 182 -6.97 -15.05 -16.03
N VAL A 183 -7.44 -16.16 -16.62
CA VAL A 183 -6.58 -17.22 -17.15
C VAL A 183 -5.74 -16.69 -18.30
N LYS A 184 -6.33 -15.93 -19.24
CA LYS A 184 -5.59 -15.30 -20.35
C LYS A 184 -4.52 -14.34 -19.86
N ASP A 185 -4.89 -13.43 -18.96
CA ASP A 185 -3.97 -12.48 -18.35
C ASP A 185 -2.81 -13.22 -17.63
N ALA A 186 -3.13 -14.27 -16.87
CA ALA A 186 -2.13 -15.05 -16.15
C ALA A 186 -1.17 -15.79 -17.08
N LEU A 187 -1.68 -16.39 -18.17
CA LEU A 187 -0.87 -17.15 -19.13
C LEU A 187 0.12 -16.29 -19.91
N ILE A 188 -0.18 -15.00 -20.11
CA ILE A 188 0.76 -14.03 -20.71
C ILE A 188 1.67 -13.35 -19.68
N GLY A 189 1.61 -13.76 -18.41
CA GLY A 189 2.46 -13.25 -17.33
C GLY A 189 2.06 -11.87 -16.80
N LYS A 190 0.82 -11.43 -17.02
CA LYS A 190 0.33 -10.17 -16.46
C LYS A 190 0.21 -10.28 -14.94
N MET A 191 0.69 -9.25 -14.24
CA MET A 191 0.63 -9.18 -12.78
C MET A 191 -0.79 -8.85 -12.30
N TRP A 192 -1.20 -9.43 -11.16
CA TRP A 192 -2.53 -9.28 -10.56
C TRP A 192 -3.69 -9.51 -11.53
N PRO A 193 -3.74 -10.69 -12.19
CA PRO A 193 -4.79 -10.98 -13.15
C PRO A 193 -6.17 -10.90 -12.47
N GLY A 194 -7.03 -10.04 -13.00
CA GLY A 194 -8.37 -9.82 -12.47
C GLY A 194 -8.50 -8.89 -11.26
N ALA A 195 -7.45 -8.18 -10.87
CA ALA A 195 -7.59 -7.08 -9.91
C ALA A 195 -8.46 -5.95 -10.48
N SER A 196 -9.24 -5.27 -9.63
CA SER A 196 -9.91 -4.03 -10.02
C SER A 196 -8.88 -2.90 -10.18
N PRO A 197 -9.16 -1.85 -10.97
CA PRO A 197 -8.23 -0.74 -11.17
C PRO A 197 -7.83 0.00 -9.88
N ASP A 198 -8.71 -0.03 -8.88
CA ASP A 198 -8.57 0.60 -7.57
C ASP A 198 -8.11 -0.36 -6.46
N ALA A 199 -7.86 -1.64 -6.79
CA ALA A 199 -7.40 -2.60 -5.81
C ALA A 199 -6.01 -2.23 -5.28
N VAL A 200 -5.81 -2.37 -3.97
CA VAL A 200 -4.48 -2.28 -3.37
C VAL A 200 -3.68 -3.51 -3.78
N LYS A 201 -2.52 -3.29 -4.41
CA LYS A 201 -1.68 -4.36 -4.94
C LYS A 201 -0.59 -4.74 -3.95
N VAL A 202 -0.59 -6.01 -3.54
CA VAL A 202 0.41 -6.60 -2.67
C VAL A 202 1.30 -7.53 -3.48
N LEU A 203 2.59 -7.23 -3.55
CA LEU A 203 3.62 -8.13 -4.04
C LEU A 203 4.19 -8.91 -2.85
N VAL A 204 4.22 -10.23 -2.93
CA VAL A 204 4.68 -11.12 -1.85
C VAL A 204 5.93 -11.86 -2.32
N LEU A 205 7.09 -11.48 -1.81
CA LEU A 205 8.32 -12.27 -1.97
C LEU A 205 8.27 -13.42 -0.95
N THR A 206 8.19 -14.67 -1.41
CA THR A 206 8.09 -15.85 -0.54
C THR A 206 8.42 -17.13 -1.32
N GLY A 207 8.91 -18.16 -0.61
CA GLY A 207 9.17 -19.50 -1.15
C GLY A 207 10.61 -19.76 -1.58
N ASN A 208 11.56 -18.90 -1.21
CA ASN A 208 12.99 -19.21 -1.30
C ASN A 208 13.53 -19.81 0.01
N GLY A 209 12.98 -19.43 1.16
CA GLY A 209 13.40 -19.95 2.48
C GLY A 209 12.33 -20.74 3.24
N ALA A 210 11.05 -20.41 3.04
CA ALA A 210 9.94 -21.17 3.60
C ALA A 210 9.58 -22.36 2.68
N LYS A 211 9.37 -23.55 3.26
CA LYS A 211 8.94 -24.72 2.50
C LYS A 211 7.52 -24.46 1.93
N PRO A 212 7.30 -24.69 0.62
CA PRO A 212 5.97 -24.68 0.06
C PRO A 212 5.05 -25.68 0.77
N VAL A 213 3.76 -25.37 0.88
CA VAL A 213 2.78 -26.35 1.38
C VAL A 213 2.64 -27.41 0.29
N LEU A 214 3.18 -28.60 0.52
CA LEU A 214 3.39 -29.65 -0.49
C LEU A 214 2.23 -29.73 -1.51
N SER A 215 2.52 -29.39 -2.77
CA SER A 215 1.95 -30.09 -3.91
C SER A 215 2.96 -31.16 -4.27
N ASP A 216 2.55 -32.41 -4.26
CA ASP A 216 3.27 -33.59 -4.75
C ASP A 216 4.65 -33.30 -5.39
N GLU A 217 5.74 -33.63 -4.66
CA GLU A 217 7.13 -33.39 -5.10
C GLU A 217 7.43 -34.02 -6.47
N SER A 218 6.68 -35.05 -6.87
CA SER A 218 6.85 -35.73 -8.16
C SER A 218 6.44 -34.89 -9.37
N THR A 219 5.61 -33.87 -9.18
CA THR A 219 5.04 -33.06 -10.28
C THR A 219 5.79 -31.75 -10.55
N GLY A 220 6.71 -31.36 -9.65
CA GLY A 220 7.48 -30.11 -9.79
C GLY A 220 6.63 -28.83 -9.83
N THR A 221 5.32 -28.90 -9.54
CA THR A 221 4.46 -27.72 -9.51
C THR A 221 4.84 -26.83 -8.32
N ALA A 222 5.02 -25.54 -8.58
CA ALA A 222 5.30 -24.58 -7.53
C ALA A 222 4.05 -24.42 -6.65
N SER A 223 4.03 -25.05 -5.47
CA SER A 223 3.01 -24.75 -4.47
C SER A 223 3.27 -23.41 -3.79
N ALA A 224 2.18 -22.77 -3.40
CA ALA A 224 2.20 -21.56 -2.58
C ALA A 224 2.77 -21.86 -1.18
N THR A 225 3.37 -20.86 -0.55
CA THR A 225 3.74 -20.95 0.86
C THR A 225 2.52 -20.78 1.75
N ALA A 226 2.57 -21.31 2.97
CA ALA A 226 1.51 -21.13 3.95
C ALA A 226 1.23 -19.64 4.20
N GLU A 227 2.29 -18.84 4.21
CA GLU A 227 2.23 -17.38 4.39
C GLU A 227 1.44 -16.69 3.27
N PHE A 228 1.71 -17.01 1.99
CA PHE A 228 0.93 -16.46 0.89
C PHE A 228 -0.54 -16.87 0.96
N LEU A 229 -0.82 -18.14 1.28
CA LEU A 229 -2.19 -18.63 1.44
C LEU A 229 -2.92 -17.96 2.60
N ALA A 230 -2.22 -17.63 3.69
CA ALA A 230 -2.79 -16.87 4.78
C ALA A 230 -3.12 -15.44 4.36
N LEU A 231 -2.19 -14.73 3.72
CA LEU A 231 -2.39 -13.36 3.26
C LEU A 231 -3.55 -13.23 2.26
N LYS A 232 -3.64 -14.15 1.30
CA LYS A 232 -4.65 -14.10 0.23
C LYS A 232 -6.09 -14.21 0.75
N LYS A 233 -6.30 -14.74 1.96
CA LYS A 233 -7.62 -14.79 2.60
C LYS A 233 -8.17 -13.40 2.91
N PHE A 234 -7.31 -12.39 3.00
CA PHE A 234 -7.67 -11.00 3.32
C PHE A 234 -7.79 -10.17 2.04
N ASN A 235 -8.76 -10.51 1.19
CA ASN A 235 -8.93 -9.87 -0.13
C ASN A 235 -9.72 -8.54 -0.08
N GLU A 236 -10.12 -8.09 1.11
CA GLU A 236 -10.81 -6.82 1.32
C GLU A 236 -10.38 -6.18 2.65
N VAL A 237 -10.09 -4.88 2.63
CA VAL A 237 -9.88 -4.08 3.83
C VAL A 237 -10.84 -2.90 3.81
N ASN A 238 -11.81 -2.93 4.73
CA ASN A 238 -12.98 -2.05 4.76
C ASN A 238 -13.84 -2.20 3.50
N TRP A 239 -13.54 -1.42 2.46
CA TRP A 239 -14.25 -1.43 1.16
C TRP A 239 -13.28 -1.48 -0.03
N ASN A 240 -11.97 -1.64 0.22
CA ASN A 240 -11.01 -1.79 -0.87
C ASN A 240 -10.77 -3.26 -1.11
N SER A 241 -10.82 -3.64 -2.39
CA SER A 241 -10.22 -4.89 -2.81
C SER A 241 -8.70 -4.86 -2.59
N VAL A 242 -8.15 -5.99 -2.17
CA VAL A 242 -6.71 -6.23 -2.06
C VAL A 242 -6.35 -7.38 -2.97
N ALA A 243 -5.41 -7.15 -3.88
CA ALA A 243 -4.94 -8.13 -4.84
C ALA A 243 -3.52 -8.58 -4.50
N TYR A 244 -3.30 -9.90 -4.45
CA TYR A 244 -2.03 -10.50 -4.08
C TYR A 244 -1.35 -11.15 -5.28
N GLN A 245 -0.03 -11.00 -5.35
CA GLN A 245 0.80 -11.67 -6.33
C GLN A 245 2.07 -12.18 -5.64
N GLU A 246 2.32 -13.48 -5.67
CA GLU A 246 3.57 -14.05 -5.18
C GLU A 246 4.68 -14.00 -6.24
N THR A 247 5.92 -13.88 -5.77
CA THR A 247 7.15 -14.04 -6.55
C THR A 247 8.21 -14.73 -5.71
N ARG A 248 9.04 -15.54 -6.36
CA ARG A 248 10.32 -16.05 -5.80
C ARG A 248 11.52 -15.26 -6.33
N ASP A 249 11.32 -14.43 -7.35
CA ASP A 249 12.39 -13.63 -7.94
C ASP A 249 12.74 -12.47 -7.01
N ARG A 250 13.93 -12.55 -6.40
CA ARG A 250 14.51 -11.50 -5.52
C ARG A 250 14.83 -10.20 -6.26
N ARG A 251 14.67 -10.15 -7.59
CA ARG A 251 14.62 -8.90 -8.36
C ARG A 251 13.25 -8.23 -8.29
N LEU A 252 12.25 -8.80 -7.62
CA LEU A 252 10.94 -8.17 -7.38
C LEU A 252 10.28 -7.61 -8.66
N PRO A 253 9.96 -8.46 -9.66
CA PRO A 253 9.22 -8.01 -10.84
C PRO A 253 7.87 -7.43 -10.43
N GLY A 254 7.53 -6.26 -10.97
CA GLY A 254 6.28 -5.55 -10.69
C GLY A 254 6.26 -4.74 -9.38
N LEU A 255 7.37 -4.63 -8.64
CA LEU A 255 7.43 -3.80 -7.42
C LEU A 255 6.97 -2.35 -7.67
N GLU A 256 7.28 -1.81 -8.84
CA GLU A 256 6.93 -0.44 -9.23
C GLU A 256 5.43 -0.21 -9.42
N ASP A 257 4.67 -1.28 -9.67
CA ASP A 257 3.21 -1.27 -9.84
C ASP A 257 2.46 -1.70 -8.57
N ALA A 258 3.18 -2.17 -7.55
CA ALA A 258 2.62 -2.56 -6.26
C ALA A 258 2.40 -1.33 -5.35
N ASP A 259 1.58 -1.52 -4.32
CA ASP A 259 1.40 -0.56 -3.23
C ASP A 259 2.07 -1.04 -1.94
N ILE A 260 2.09 -2.36 -1.74
CA ILE A 260 2.67 -3.04 -0.59
C ILE A 260 3.63 -4.13 -1.09
N LEU A 261 4.83 -4.17 -0.51
CA LEU A 261 5.75 -5.29 -0.62
C LEU A 261 5.75 -6.06 0.69
N TRP A 262 5.26 -7.31 0.67
CA TRP A 262 5.46 -8.26 1.76
C TRP A 262 6.71 -9.09 1.47
N ILE A 263 7.63 -9.11 2.42
CA ILE A 263 8.83 -9.96 2.38
C ILE A 263 8.64 -11.05 3.42
N GLY A 264 8.47 -12.27 2.95
CA GLY A 264 8.25 -13.44 3.79
C GLY A 264 9.47 -13.81 4.61
N GLN A 265 9.29 -14.76 5.51
CA GLN A 265 10.40 -15.27 6.32
C GLN A 265 11.52 -15.84 5.45
N ARG A 266 12.78 -15.63 5.88
CA ARG A 266 14.00 -16.16 5.25
C ARG A 266 14.30 -15.63 3.85
N GLU A 267 13.50 -14.68 3.36
CA GLU A 267 13.66 -14.18 1.99
C GLU A 267 14.84 -13.20 1.85
N ILE A 268 15.14 -12.44 2.90
CA ILE A 268 16.29 -11.54 2.95
C ILE A 268 17.55 -12.20 3.53
N GLY A 269 17.39 -13.21 4.38
CA GLY A 269 18.49 -13.86 5.07
C GLY A 269 18.11 -15.25 5.55
N ASP A 270 18.92 -16.22 5.14
CA ASP A 270 18.90 -17.64 5.51
C ASP A 270 20.27 -18.19 5.15
N ASN A 271 21.11 -18.46 6.15
CA ASN A 271 22.52 -18.81 5.93
C ASN A 271 23.31 -17.75 5.12
N GLY A 272 22.95 -16.48 5.28
CA GLY A 272 23.57 -15.33 4.60
C GLY A 272 22.55 -14.38 3.97
N TYR A 273 23.02 -13.18 3.59
CA TYR A 273 22.18 -12.13 3.02
C TYR A 273 21.95 -12.30 1.51
N HIS A 274 20.70 -12.12 1.08
CA HIS A 274 20.21 -12.61 -0.20
C HIS A 274 19.81 -11.54 -1.22
N LEU A 275 19.71 -10.27 -0.81
CA LEU A 275 19.30 -9.19 -1.70
C LEU A 275 20.50 -8.54 -2.39
N SER A 276 20.36 -8.32 -3.69
CA SER A 276 21.35 -7.54 -4.45
C SER A 276 21.26 -6.05 -4.13
N LYS A 277 22.35 -5.31 -4.36
CA LYS A 277 22.35 -3.86 -4.15
C LYS A 277 21.29 -3.12 -4.97
N ASP A 278 21.04 -3.57 -6.20
CA ASP A 278 19.99 -2.98 -7.04
C ASP A 278 18.59 -3.21 -6.44
N THR A 279 18.30 -4.44 -5.98
CA THR A 279 17.04 -4.75 -5.30
C THR A 279 16.84 -3.87 -4.07
N GLU A 280 17.86 -3.73 -3.22
CA GLU A 280 17.80 -2.84 -2.06
C GLU A 280 17.43 -1.41 -2.44
N ASP A 281 18.11 -0.87 -3.45
CA ASP A 281 17.89 0.50 -3.90
C ASP A 281 16.50 0.67 -4.53
N ARG A 282 15.95 -0.37 -5.16
CA ARG A 282 14.56 -0.41 -5.63
C ARG A 282 13.57 -0.39 -4.49
N ILE A 283 13.77 -1.20 -3.44
CA ILE A 283 12.93 -1.18 -2.23
C ILE A 283 12.93 0.21 -1.59
N LYS A 284 14.10 0.83 -1.41
CA LYS A 284 14.21 2.19 -0.86
C LYS A 284 13.53 3.24 -1.74
N ARG A 285 13.62 3.12 -3.07
CA ARG A 285 12.90 4.00 -4.01
C ARG A 285 11.38 3.80 -3.92
N PHE A 286 10.93 2.56 -3.84
CA PHE A 286 9.52 2.19 -3.68
C PHE A 286 8.93 2.83 -2.40
N VAL A 287 9.59 2.65 -1.25
CA VAL A 287 9.14 3.29 0.01
C VAL A 287 9.25 4.81 -0.06
N LYS A 288 10.30 5.36 -0.68
CA LYS A 288 10.42 6.83 -0.86
C LYS A 288 9.26 7.42 -1.66
N LYS A 289 8.77 6.71 -2.69
CA LYS A 289 7.57 7.07 -3.48
C LYS A 289 6.27 6.79 -2.73
N GLY A 290 6.37 6.08 -1.60
CA GLY A 290 5.37 5.90 -0.58
C GLY A 290 4.63 4.58 -0.62
N GLY A 291 5.25 3.56 -1.21
CA GLY A 291 4.87 2.17 -0.94
C GLY A 291 5.15 1.78 0.51
N VAL A 292 4.55 0.67 0.94
CA VAL A 292 4.74 0.09 2.26
C VAL A 292 5.52 -1.21 2.13
N VAL A 293 6.59 -1.37 2.90
CA VAL A 293 7.30 -2.64 3.03
C VAL A 293 6.90 -3.27 4.36
N ILE A 294 6.52 -4.54 4.32
CA ILE A 294 6.27 -5.36 5.50
C ILE A 294 7.26 -6.51 5.45
N LEU A 295 8.11 -6.62 6.46
CA LEU A 295 9.05 -7.73 6.61
C LEU A 295 8.55 -8.64 7.73
N SER A 296 8.20 -9.88 7.38
CA SER A 296 7.70 -10.86 8.35
C SER A 296 8.78 -11.23 9.38
N SER A 297 9.94 -11.67 8.93
CA SER A 297 11.08 -12.00 9.78
C SER A 297 12.29 -12.32 8.91
N GLN A 298 13.36 -12.72 9.58
CA GLN A 298 14.62 -13.11 9.00
C GLN A 298 15.13 -14.37 9.72
N ASP A 299 16.13 -15.04 9.17
CA ASP A 299 16.87 -16.10 9.87
C ASP A 299 18.35 -15.70 9.92
N SER A 300 18.80 -15.20 11.06
CA SER A 300 20.10 -14.53 11.21
C SER A 300 20.98 -15.43 12.04
N ASP A 301 22.03 -15.91 11.42
CA ASP A 301 23.10 -16.62 12.10
C ASP A 301 24.15 -15.61 12.62
N PRO A 302 24.70 -15.73 13.84
CA PRO A 302 25.78 -14.87 14.32
C PRO A 302 27.01 -14.85 13.39
N GLU A 303 27.29 -15.96 12.69
CA GLU A 303 28.38 -16.07 11.72
C GLU A 303 28.04 -15.42 10.38
N LYS A 304 26.75 -15.29 10.07
CA LYS A 304 26.22 -14.76 8.79
C LYS A 304 25.01 -13.86 9.05
N PRO A 305 25.21 -12.70 9.68
CA PRO A 305 24.10 -11.84 10.06
C PRO A 305 23.33 -11.37 8.84
N CYS A 306 22.03 -11.15 9.03
CA CYS A 306 21.21 -10.54 8.01
C CYS A 306 21.70 -9.12 7.67
N GLY A 307 21.80 -8.82 6.38
CA GLY A 307 22.09 -7.46 5.91
C GLY A 307 20.88 -6.53 6.09
N ASP A 308 21.16 -5.23 6.23
CA ASP A 308 20.17 -4.17 6.47
C ASP A 308 20.01 -3.22 5.28
N GLY A 309 20.73 -3.43 4.17
CA GLY A 309 20.84 -2.48 3.08
C GLY A 309 19.52 -2.15 2.34
N TRP A 310 18.49 -2.97 2.51
CA TRP A 310 17.11 -2.75 2.05
C TRP A 310 16.37 -1.67 2.85
N SER A 311 16.82 -1.38 4.07
CA SER A 311 16.33 -0.30 4.92
C SER A 311 17.25 0.94 4.81
N PRO A 312 16.71 2.18 4.89
CA PRO A 312 17.54 3.39 4.89
C PRO A 312 18.17 3.69 6.25
N GLU A 313 17.79 2.99 7.31
CA GLU A 313 18.30 3.19 8.67
C GLU A 313 18.77 1.85 9.26
N PRO A 314 19.91 1.84 9.98
CA PRO A 314 20.50 0.62 10.47
C PRO A 314 19.60 -0.11 11.46
N ILE A 315 19.56 -1.43 11.34
CA ILE A 315 18.89 -2.38 12.22
C ILE A 315 19.57 -3.74 12.05
N LEU A 316 19.85 -4.44 13.15
CA LEU A 316 20.59 -5.70 13.12
C LEU A 316 19.65 -6.86 13.44
N GLY A 317 19.62 -7.88 12.57
CA GLY A 317 18.98 -9.16 12.89
C GLY A 317 19.83 -9.93 13.91
N VAL A 318 19.19 -10.60 14.86
CA VAL A 318 19.86 -11.39 15.89
C VAL A 318 19.19 -12.75 16.02
N ASP A 319 20.02 -13.79 16.02
CA ASP A 319 19.65 -15.15 16.37
C ASP A 319 19.00 -15.17 17.76
N GLY A 320 17.85 -15.81 17.86
CA GLY A 320 17.11 -15.89 19.10
C GLY A 320 16.45 -17.24 19.27
N GLN A 321 16.17 -17.60 20.52
CA GLN A 321 15.23 -18.70 20.76
C GLN A 321 13.82 -18.25 20.41
N ARG A 322 13.07 -19.13 19.76
CA ARG A 322 11.63 -19.03 19.50
C ARG A 322 10.83 -18.62 20.73
N LYS A 323 9.94 -17.64 20.57
CA LYS A 323 9.10 -17.04 21.64
C LYS A 323 7.68 -16.79 21.18
N SER A 324 6.83 -16.40 22.14
CA SER A 324 5.47 -15.95 21.87
C SER A 324 5.07 -14.71 22.66
N ASP A 325 5.86 -14.33 23.65
CA ASP A 325 5.62 -13.19 24.50
C ASP A 325 6.24 -11.90 23.93
N PHE A 326 5.44 -10.84 23.96
CA PHE A 326 5.85 -9.48 23.67
C PHE A 326 5.21 -8.49 24.65
N GLN A 327 5.79 -7.30 24.73
CA GLN A 327 5.26 -6.15 25.44
C GLN A 327 5.03 -5.01 24.46
N ILE A 328 3.83 -4.45 24.44
CA ILE A 328 3.54 -3.22 23.70
C ILE A 328 4.17 -2.06 24.47
N VAL A 329 5.10 -1.34 23.84
CA VAL A 329 5.85 -0.23 24.47
C VAL A 329 5.43 1.14 23.93
N ASN A 330 4.61 1.16 22.88
CA ASN A 330 4.11 2.40 22.29
C ASN A 330 2.59 2.37 22.18
N PRO A 331 1.85 3.25 22.86
CA PRO A 331 0.38 3.30 22.79
C PRO A 331 -0.16 3.53 21.38
N SER A 332 0.59 4.20 20.49
CA SER A 332 0.17 4.36 19.10
C SER A 332 0.11 3.04 18.32
N ALA A 333 0.74 1.99 18.83
CA ALA A 333 0.69 0.63 18.29
C ALA A 333 -0.60 -0.11 18.64
N GLU A 334 -1.44 0.38 19.56
CA GLU A 334 -2.63 -0.34 20.02
C GLU A 334 -3.51 -0.77 18.84
N SER A 335 -3.70 0.11 17.85
CA SER A 335 -4.49 -0.23 16.66
C SER A 335 -3.97 -1.46 15.90
N LEU A 336 -2.65 -1.66 15.82
CA LEU A 336 -2.02 -2.81 15.15
C LEU A 336 -2.21 -4.13 15.90
N PHE A 337 -2.44 -4.09 17.21
CA PHE A 337 -2.70 -5.28 18.02
C PHE A 337 -4.18 -5.48 18.34
N HIS A 338 -5.06 -4.57 17.92
CA HIS A 338 -6.50 -4.64 18.21
C HIS A 338 -7.40 -4.65 16.97
N LYS A 339 -6.88 -4.32 15.77
CA LYS A 339 -7.70 -4.23 14.56
C LYS A 339 -7.05 -4.86 13.32
N PRO A 340 -7.81 -5.66 12.54
CA PRO A 340 -9.17 -6.12 12.83
C PRO A 340 -9.23 -7.17 13.96
N ASN A 341 -8.10 -7.79 14.30
CA ASN A 341 -8.02 -8.83 15.32
C ASN A 341 -7.39 -8.32 16.60
N PHE A 342 -7.89 -8.80 17.74
CA PHE A 342 -7.26 -8.58 19.03
C PHE A 342 -6.18 -9.64 19.29
N ILE A 343 -4.93 -9.19 19.47
CA ILE A 343 -3.74 -10.02 19.62
C ILE A 343 -3.20 -9.88 21.03
N LYS A 344 -3.16 -10.98 21.77
CA LYS A 344 -2.54 -11.05 23.10
C LYS A 344 -1.12 -11.59 23.02
N SER A 345 -0.27 -11.12 23.93
CA SER A 345 1.02 -11.75 24.21
C SER A 345 0.82 -13.24 24.48
N GLY A 346 1.65 -14.09 23.88
CA GLY A 346 1.54 -15.55 23.92
C GLY A 346 0.75 -16.19 22.76
N GLN A 347 0.09 -15.42 21.89
CA GLN A 347 -0.72 -15.97 20.79
C GLN A 347 0.01 -16.08 19.44
N ILE A 348 1.05 -15.28 19.24
CA ILE A 348 1.87 -15.29 18.03
C ILE A 348 3.16 -16.05 18.27
N VAL A 349 3.81 -16.49 17.20
CA VAL A 349 5.12 -17.14 17.24
C VAL A 349 6.14 -16.21 16.61
N MET A 350 7.19 -15.92 17.36
CA MET A 350 8.32 -15.14 16.92
C MET A 350 9.60 -15.94 17.03
N ASP A 351 10.54 -15.67 16.14
CA ASP A 351 11.87 -16.25 16.13
C ASP A 351 12.77 -15.31 15.36
N ASP A 352 14.01 -15.20 15.82
CA ASP A 352 14.98 -14.20 15.41
C ASP A 352 14.48 -12.76 15.43
N THR A 353 15.12 -11.95 16.25
CA THR A 353 14.62 -10.60 16.56
C THR A 353 15.51 -9.53 15.96
N TRP A 354 15.26 -8.28 16.33
CA TRP A 354 16.07 -7.15 15.86
C TRP A 354 16.61 -6.34 17.03
N THR A 355 17.88 -5.97 16.93
CA THR A 355 18.62 -5.16 17.90
C THR A 355 19.38 -4.03 17.21
N ASN A 356 20.08 -3.20 17.99
CA ASN A 356 20.94 -2.10 17.50
C ASN A 356 20.26 -1.19 16.47
N TRP A 357 18.97 -0.92 16.63
CA TRP A 357 18.21 -0.10 15.70
C TRP A 357 18.50 1.40 15.85
N SER A 358 18.42 2.12 14.73
CA SER A 358 18.44 3.59 14.73
C SER A 358 17.29 4.17 15.56
N THR A 359 17.53 5.30 16.24
CA THR A 359 16.49 6.03 17.01
C THR A 359 15.33 6.55 16.15
N LYS A 360 15.45 6.49 14.82
CA LYS A 360 14.36 6.83 13.89
C LYS A 360 13.29 5.74 13.79
N TYR A 361 13.57 4.52 14.23
CA TYR A 361 12.55 3.49 14.36
C TYR A 361 11.63 3.83 15.52
N THR A 362 10.33 3.80 15.27
CA THR A 362 9.31 3.76 16.31
C THR A 362 9.12 2.31 16.71
N VAL A 363 9.70 1.91 17.84
CA VAL A 363 9.48 0.57 18.40
C VAL A 363 8.06 0.49 18.94
N LEU A 364 7.31 -0.51 18.48
CA LEU A 364 5.89 -0.68 18.80
C LEU A 364 5.70 -1.77 19.85
N ALA A 365 6.43 -2.87 19.71
CA ALA A 365 6.50 -3.95 20.69
C ALA A 365 7.91 -4.53 20.78
N THR A 366 8.24 -5.01 21.97
CA THR A 366 9.53 -5.62 22.29
C THR A 366 9.37 -7.00 22.92
N THR A 367 10.43 -7.80 22.87
CA THR A 367 10.60 -9.03 23.64
C THR A 367 11.89 -8.94 24.49
N ASN A 368 12.27 -10.01 25.19
CA ASN A 368 13.48 -10.09 26.03
C ASN A 368 13.62 -8.90 26.99
N SER A 369 12.54 -8.59 27.70
CA SER A 369 12.47 -7.47 28.65
C SER A 369 12.83 -6.11 28.03
N GLY A 370 12.46 -5.88 26.77
CA GLY A 370 12.67 -4.61 26.08
C GLY A 370 13.95 -4.52 25.26
N LYS A 371 14.78 -5.57 25.26
CA LYS A 371 16.08 -5.56 24.56
C LYS A 371 15.95 -5.70 23.05
N ASP A 372 14.94 -6.43 22.59
CA ASP A 372 14.79 -6.77 21.18
C ASP A 372 13.42 -6.38 20.64
N ILE A 373 13.38 -6.00 19.37
CA ILE A 373 12.15 -5.61 18.67
C ILE A 373 11.35 -6.86 18.27
N ALA A 374 10.08 -6.87 18.65
CA ALA A 374 9.07 -7.77 18.10
C ALA A 374 8.36 -7.14 16.89
N LEU A 375 8.07 -5.83 16.97
CA LEU A 375 7.47 -5.03 15.92
C LEU A 375 7.99 -3.59 15.98
N ALA A 376 8.48 -3.09 14.86
CA ALA A 376 8.88 -1.69 14.70
C ALA A 376 8.37 -1.09 13.40
N MET A 377 8.32 0.23 13.38
CA MET A 377 7.89 1.03 12.25
C MET A 377 8.94 2.09 11.93
N LEU A 378 9.26 2.27 10.65
CA LEU A 378 10.08 3.37 10.16
C LEU A 378 9.33 4.14 9.07
N LYS A 379 8.92 5.37 9.40
CA LYS A 379 8.41 6.31 8.39
C LYS A 379 9.58 6.83 7.57
N TRP A 380 9.54 6.62 6.26
CA TRP A 380 10.58 7.09 5.36
C TRP A 380 9.98 7.85 4.19
N ARG A 381 10.15 9.18 4.23
CA ARG A 381 9.59 10.10 3.23
C ARG A 381 8.07 9.93 3.15
N ARG A 382 7.54 9.43 2.04
CA ARG A 382 6.10 9.25 1.80
C ARG A 382 5.61 7.85 2.16
N GLY A 383 6.48 6.94 2.57
CA GLY A 383 6.15 5.54 2.79
C GLY A 383 6.58 5.03 4.15
N LEU A 384 6.52 3.72 4.28
CA LEU A 384 6.63 3.04 5.55
C LEU A 384 7.36 1.70 5.43
N TYR A 385 8.17 1.40 6.44
CA TYR A 385 8.60 0.04 6.75
C TYR A 385 7.88 -0.43 8.03
N LEU A 386 7.33 -1.64 7.99
CA LEU A 386 6.88 -2.43 9.13
C LEU A 386 7.79 -3.65 9.22
N ILE A 387 8.46 -3.81 10.36
CA ILE A 387 9.45 -4.87 10.57
C ILE A 387 8.99 -5.71 11.74
N THR A 388 8.84 -7.01 11.52
CA THR A 388 8.42 -7.97 12.55
C THR A 388 9.44 -9.09 12.74
N ALA A 389 9.22 -9.88 13.79
CA ALA A 389 9.99 -11.09 14.10
C ALA A 389 9.13 -12.36 13.96
N LEU A 390 8.14 -12.38 13.06
CA LEU A 390 7.18 -13.48 12.92
C LEU A 390 7.85 -14.75 12.37
N GLN A 391 7.89 -15.80 13.17
CA GLN A 391 8.30 -17.13 12.75
C GLN A 391 7.16 -17.74 11.93
N ASN A 392 7.38 -17.94 10.63
CA ASN A 392 6.40 -18.42 9.65
C ASN A 392 6.91 -19.68 8.92
N ALA A 393 7.81 -20.46 9.54
CA ALA A 393 8.51 -21.57 8.88
C ALA A 393 7.60 -22.79 8.66
N THR A 394 6.53 -22.92 9.46
CA THR A 394 5.56 -24.01 9.36
C THR A 394 4.13 -23.48 9.20
N GLU A 395 3.22 -24.32 8.68
CA GLU A 395 1.80 -23.98 8.60
C GLU A 395 1.17 -23.65 9.96
N GLN A 396 1.61 -24.32 11.03
CA GLN A 396 1.12 -24.06 12.37
C GLN A 396 1.55 -22.69 12.88
N ASP A 397 2.78 -22.28 12.55
CA ASP A 397 3.30 -20.96 12.93
C ASP A 397 2.57 -19.86 12.15
N VAL A 398 2.40 -20.03 10.84
CA VAL A 398 1.59 -19.11 10.03
C VAL A 398 0.16 -19.04 10.53
N LYS A 399 -0.45 -20.16 10.92
CA LYS A 399 -1.81 -20.17 11.49
C LYS A 399 -1.89 -19.36 12.79
N ALA A 400 -0.88 -19.46 13.66
CA ALA A 400 -0.80 -18.65 14.88
C ALA A 400 -0.59 -17.15 14.57
N ASN A 401 0.21 -16.83 13.55
CA ASN A 401 0.55 -15.46 13.17
C ASN A 401 -0.45 -14.77 12.25
N ALA A 402 -1.32 -15.52 11.56
CA ALA A 402 -2.26 -15.01 10.58
C ALA A 402 -3.11 -13.81 11.07
N PRO A 403 -3.61 -13.78 12.32
CA PRO A 403 -4.34 -12.62 12.83
C PRO A 403 -3.52 -11.33 12.86
N LEU A 404 -2.22 -11.38 13.21
CA LEU A 404 -1.34 -10.22 13.18
C LEU A 404 -0.91 -9.87 11.76
N MET A 405 -0.70 -10.85 10.88
CA MET A 405 -0.47 -10.61 9.46
C MET A 405 -1.63 -9.82 8.82
N GLU A 406 -2.87 -10.17 9.16
CA GLU A 406 -4.06 -9.42 8.75
C GLU A 406 -4.04 -7.98 9.28
N ASN A 407 -3.74 -7.78 10.57
CA ASN A 407 -3.63 -6.45 11.16
C ASN A 407 -2.57 -5.59 10.47
N LEU A 408 -1.43 -6.18 10.08
CA LEU A 408 -0.36 -5.48 9.35
C LEU A 408 -0.83 -5.02 7.97
N ILE A 409 -1.52 -5.89 7.21
CA ILE A 409 -2.13 -5.53 5.92
C ILE A 409 -3.20 -4.45 6.11
N TYR A 410 -4.09 -4.61 7.10
CA TYR A 410 -5.15 -3.65 7.41
C TYR A 410 -4.57 -2.27 7.70
N PHE A 411 -3.53 -2.21 8.53
CA PHE A 411 -2.84 -0.97 8.85
C PHE A 411 -2.17 -0.35 7.61
N ALA A 412 -1.46 -1.16 6.81
CA ALA A 412 -0.79 -0.69 5.60
C ALA A 412 -1.77 -0.12 4.57
N VAL A 413 -2.91 -0.78 4.33
CA VAL A 413 -3.96 -0.28 3.44
C VAL A 413 -4.53 1.04 3.94
N ASN A 414 -4.80 1.18 5.25
CA ASN A 414 -5.29 2.44 5.80
C ASN A 414 -4.24 3.56 5.76
N HIS A 415 -2.96 3.22 5.94
CA HIS A 415 -1.85 4.17 5.78
C HIS A 415 -1.81 4.73 4.35
N LEU A 416 -1.94 3.85 3.34
CA LEU A 416 -2.00 4.24 1.94
C LEU A 416 -3.19 5.17 1.66
N LYS A 417 -4.35 4.92 2.26
CA LYS A 417 -5.54 5.80 2.13
C LYS A 417 -5.34 7.19 2.71
N LEU A 418 -4.81 7.29 3.92
CA LEU A 418 -4.53 8.58 4.55
C LEU A 418 -3.57 9.43 3.70
N ARG A 419 -2.74 8.78 2.88
CA ARG A 419 -1.82 9.42 1.93
C ARG A 419 -2.47 9.83 0.60
N THR A 420 -3.51 9.11 0.15
CA THR A 420 -4.25 9.49 -1.08
C THR A 420 -5.05 10.78 -0.94
N LYS A 421 -5.34 11.22 0.30
CA LYS A 421 -5.78 12.58 0.53
C LYS A 421 -4.58 13.52 0.45
N GLU A 422 -4.54 14.39 -0.55
CA GLU A 422 -3.60 15.50 -0.56
C GLU A 422 -3.72 16.28 0.75
N PRO A 423 -2.59 16.75 1.34
CA PRO A 423 -2.67 17.58 2.52
C PRO A 423 -3.52 18.81 2.19
N PRO A 424 -4.41 19.22 3.11
CA PRO A 424 -5.29 20.34 2.87
C PRO A 424 -4.48 21.60 2.60
N VAL A 425 -4.96 22.44 1.69
CA VAL A 425 -4.38 23.77 1.45
C VAL A 425 -4.81 24.66 2.60
N ASN A 426 -3.84 25.19 3.34
CA ASN A 426 -4.10 26.07 4.46
C ASN A 426 -4.13 27.53 3.99
N VAL A 427 -5.27 28.20 4.21
CA VAL A 427 -5.47 29.62 3.93
C VAL A 427 -5.43 30.38 5.26
N LEU A 428 -4.41 31.20 5.46
CA LEU A 428 -4.40 32.18 6.54
C LEU A 428 -5.04 33.48 6.03
N ALA A 429 -6.17 33.86 6.61
CA ALA A 429 -6.89 35.07 6.25
C ALA A 429 -6.67 36.17 7.31
N LEU A 430 -5.83 37.15 6.99
CA LEU A 430 -5.75 38.41 7.74
C LEU A 430 -6.99 39.25 7.36
N THR A 431 -8.00 39.25 8.23
CA THR A 431 -9.29 39.90 8.03
C THR A 431 -9.92 40.25 9.37
N GLY A 432 -10.95 41.10 9.38
CA GLY A 432 -11.74 41.41 10.57
C GLY A 432 -11.22 42.57 11.41
N ASN A 433 -10.18 43.28 10.96
CA ASN A 433 -9.84 44.59 11.53
C ASN A 433 -10.65 45.72 10.88
N VAL A 434 -10.92 45.61 9.56
CA VAL A 434 -11.73 46.57 8.81
C VAL A 434 -13.08 45.95 8.43
N SER A 435 -13.09 44.98 7.50
CA SER A 435 -14.30 44.24 7.13
C SER A 435 -14.40 42.89 7.87
N LYS A 436 -15.59 42.57 8.39
CA LYS A 436 -15.89 41.28 9.05
C LYS A 436 -16.49 40.22 8.12
N PHE A 437 -16.89 40.59 6.91
CA PHE A 437 -17.70 39.74 6.04
C PHE A 437 -16.86 38.81 5.15
N GLU A 438 -15.65 39.23 4.77
CA GLU A 438 -14.79 38.48 3.84
C GLU A 438 -14.50 37.05 4.30
N PHE A 439 -14.16 36.85 5.57
CA PHE A 439 -13.81 35.53 6.08
C PHE A 439 -14.96 34.53 5.93
N TYR A 440 -16.20 34.99 6.20
CA TYR A 440 -17.39 34.17 6.03
C TYR A 440 -17.66 33.84 4.56
N ALA A 441 -17.34 34.73 3.62
CA ALA A 441 -17.46 34.44 2.20
C ALA A 441 -16.41 33.43 1.72
N LEU A 442 -15.15 33.57 2.17
CA LEU A 442 -14.08 32.62 1.87
C LEU A 442 -14.37 31.22 2.41
N ALA A 443 -14.82 31.12 3.66
CA ALA A 443 -15.02 29.85 4.34
C ALA A 443 -16.32 29.11 3.94
N ARG A 444 -17.05 29.57 2.90
CA ARG A 444 -18.28 28.92 2.41
C ARG A 444 -18.04 27.63 1.65
N PHE A 445 -16.83 27.40 1.15
CA PHE A 445 -16.44 26.19 0.46
C PHE A 445 -15.13 25.67 1.04
N ASP A 446 -15.02 24.36 1.23
CA ASP A 446 -13.88 23.69 1.86
C ASP A 446 -13.13 22.76 0.89
N LYS A 447 -13.42 22.88 -0.41
CA LYS A 447 -12.81 22.04 -1.46
C LYS A 447 -12.56 22.80 -2.75
N VAL A 448 -11.43 22.51 -3.38
CA VAL A 448 -11.07 22.94 -4.74
C VAL A 448 -10.53 21.74 -5.51
N GLY A 449 -11.32 21.21 -6.44
CA GLY A 449 -10.99 19.93 -7.08
C GLY A 449 -10.84 18.83 -6.04
N GLU A 450 -9.69 18.16 -6.02
CA GLU A 450 -9.36 17.11 -5.05
C GLU A 450 -8.74 17.62 -3.74
N HIS A 451 -8.50 18.94 -3.62
CA HIS A 451 -7.87 19.52 -2.43
C HIS A 451 -8.91 19.94 -1.40
N GLU A 452 -8.81 19.43 -0.17
CA GLU A 452 -9.47 20.02 1.00
C GLU A 452 -8.83 21.39 1.31
N ILE A 453 -9.63 22.38 1.70
CA ILE A 453 -9.17 23.73 2.06
C ILE A 453 -9.47 23.98 3.54
N ARG A 454 -8.50 24.53 4.26
CA ARG A 454 -8.66 24.92 5.67
C ARG A 454 -8.42 26.41 5.85
N TYR A 455 -9.42 27.12 6.31
CA TYR A 455 -9.33 28.56 6.57
C TYR A 455 -9.02 28.83 8.03
N ILE A 456 -8.07 29.73 8.27
CA ILE A 456 -7.70 30.21 9.59
C ILE A 456 -7.79 31.73 9.57
N GLN A 457 -8.71 32.30 10.33
CA GLN A 457 -8.79 33.75 10.49
C GLN A 457 -7.71 34.25 11.46
N THR A 458 -7.14 35.42 11.18
CA THR A 458 -6.37 36.19 12.15
C THR A 458 -6.65 37.67 12.00
N LYS A 459 -6.65 38.40 13.11
CA LYS A 459 -6.61 39.87 13.15
C LYS A 459 -5.20 40.39 13.43
N ASP A 460 -4.26 39.50 13.77
CA ASP A 460 -2.90 39.86 14.14
C ASP A 460 -2.05 40.09 12.89
N ARG A 461 -1.77 41.37 12.60
CA ARG A 461 -0.93 41.80 11.47
C ARG A 461 0.50 41.27 11.54
N ARG A 462 0.95 40.69 12.66
CA ARG A 462 2.25 39.98 12.78
C ARG A 462 2.25 38.58 12.12
N LEU A 463 1.08 38.10 11.70
CA LEU A 463 0.87 36.85 10.96
C LEU A 463 1.51 35.62 11.64
N PRO A 464 1.14 35.28 12.90
CA PRO A 464 1.84 34.27 13.70
C PRO A 464 1.81 32.85 13.09
N LYS A 465 0.83 32.54 12.23
CA LYS A 465 0.65 31.22 11.61
C LYS A 465 1.06 31.15 10.13
N LEU A 466 1.74 32.19 9.61
CA LEU A 466 2.06 32.26 8.19
C LEU A 466 2.96 31.11 7.72
N ASP A 467 3.87 30.63 8.57
CA ASP A 467 4.79 29.55 8.20
C ASP A 467 4.08 28.18 7.99
N GLY A 468 2.85 28.04 8.49
CA GLY A 468 2.00 26.87 8.28
C GLY A 468 0.94 27.04 7.19
N ALA A 469 0.90 28.18 6.51
CA ALA A 469 -0.05 28.46 5.44
C ALA A 469 0.53 28.09 4.07
N ASP A 470 -0.35 27.81 3.11
CA ASP A 470 -0.01 27.73 1.68
C ASP A 470 -0.45 29.02 0.96
N ILE A 471 -1.55 29.62 1.43
CA ILE A 471 -2.12 30.87 0.91
C ILE A 471 -2.26 31.87 2.07
N LEU A 472 -1.81 33.10 1.84
CA LEU A 472 -2.12 34.26 2.68
C LEU A 472 -3.15 35.12 1.98
N TRP A 473 -4.35 35.23 2.54
CA TRP A 473 -5.36 36.20 2.12
C TRP A 473 -5.28 37.44 3.00
N ILE A 474 -5.10 38.61 2.39
CA ILE A 474 -5.09 39.90 3.08
C ILE A 474 -6.34 40.65 2.61
N GLY A 475 -7.27 40.85 3.54
CA GLY A 475 -8.54 41.51 3.25
C GLY A 475 -8.41 43.01 3.04
N GLN A 476 -9.54 43.65 2.71
CA GLN A 476 -9.58 45.09 2.50
C GLN A 476 -9.12 45.85 3.75
N GLY A 477 -8.34 46.91 3.52
CA GLY A 477 -7.90 47.84 4.57
C GLY A 477 -6.87 47.27 5.54
N GLU A 478 -6.48 46.00 5.39
CA GLU A 478 -5.57 45.34 6.33
C GLU A 478 -4.12 45.83 6.19
N ILE A 479 -3.75 46.33 5.00
CA ILE A 479 -2.45 46.94 4.68
C ILE A 479 -2.49 48.45 4.86
N SER A 480 -3.55 49.09 4.36
CA SER A 480 -3.72 50.54 4.37
C SER A 480 -5.17 50.91 4.60
N GLU A 481 -5.42 51.70 5.65
CA GLU A 481 -6.70 52.27 6.04
C GLU A 481 -6.37 53.59 6.76
N GLU A 482 -6.63 54.74 6.12
CA GLU A 482 -6.15 56.09 6.50
C GLU A 482 -4.60 56.27 6.60
N LYS A 483 -3.86 55.17 6.79
CA LYS A 483 -2.40 55.08 6.93
C LYS A 483 -1.93 53.67 6.60
N TYR A 484 -0.63 53.54 6.34
CA TYR A 484 0.01 52.23 6.18
C TYR A 484 0.17 51.51 7.54
N LEU A 485 -0.15 50.22 7.58
CA LEU A 485 -0.34 49.45 8.81
C LEU A 485 0.65 48.29 9.00
N LEU A 486 1.48 47.98 7.99
CA LEU A 486 2.48 46.92 8.08
C LEU A 486 3.84 47.48 8.49
N ASP A 487 4.51 46.81 9.42
CA ASP A 487 5.91 47.12 9.72
C ASP A 487 6.88 46.38 8.77
N LYS A 488 8.14 46.84 8.73
CA LYS A 488 9.19 46.28 7.85
C LYS A 488 9.48 44.78 8.11
N SER A 489 9.20 44.29 9.32
CA SER A 489 9.37 42.88 9.67
C SER A 489 8.28 42.03 9.02
N VAL A 490 7.03 42.45 9.14
CA VAL A 490 5.88 41.80 8.51
C VAL A 490 6.01 41.80 6.99
N GLU A 491 6.38 42.92 6.38
CA GLU A 491 6.64 42.99 4.95
C GLU A 491 7.67 41.95 4.49
N ARG A 492 8.78 41.83 5.23
CA ARG A 492 9.83 40.86 4.94
C ARG A 492 9.28 39.44 5.04
N LYS A 493 8.48 39.16 6.06
CA LYS A 493 7.83 37.87 6.27
C LYS A 493 6.94 37.48 5.09
N ILE A 494 6.14 38.41 4.57
CA ILE A 494 5.30 38.19 3.38
C ILE A 494 6.17 37.92 2.15
N ARG A 495 7.20 38.72 1.90
CA ARG A 495 8.13 38.51 0.77
C ARG A 495 8.83 37.15 0.84
N ASP A 496 9.27 36.74 2.02
CA ASP A 496 9.93 35.46 2.22
C ASP A 496 8.97 34.28 2.08
N PHE A 497 7.72 34.43 2.54
CA PHE A 497 6.65 33.46 2.33
C PHE A 497 6.41 33.20 0.84
N VAL A 498 6.24 34.27 0.04
CA VAL A 498 6.04 34.13 -1.41
C VAL A 498 7.27 33.53 -2.08
N LYS A 499 8.49 34.01 -1.77
CA LYS A 499 9.73 33.46 -2.34
C LYS A 499 9.88 31.96 -2.10
N LYS A 500 9.41 31.45 -0.95
CA LYS A 500 9.48 30.03 -0.56
C LYS A 500 8.41 29.15 -1.22
N GLY A 501 7.38 29.72 -1.84
CA GLY A 501 6.34 28.98 -2.54
C GLY A 501 4.90 29.33 -2.16
N GLY A 502 4.72 30.23 -1.18
CA GLY A 502 3.39 30.69 -0.77
C GLY A 502 2.71 31.56 -1.82
N VAL A 503 1.38 31.59 -1.80
CA VAL A 503 0.58 32.52 -2.61
C VAL A 503 -0.02 33.60 -1.71
N THR A 504 0.21 34.88 -2.03
CA THR A 504 -0.41 35.99 -1.29
C THR A 504 -1.48 36.64 -2.16
N VAL A 505 -2.72 36.63 -1.70
CA VAL A 505 -3.86 37.33 -2.31
C VAL A 505 -4.13 38.61 -1.52
N VAL A 506 -4.19 39.75 -2.20
CA VAL A 506 -4.47 41.05 -1.61
C VAL A 506 -5.75 41.63 -2.21
N VAL A 507 -6.75 41.83 -1.35
CA VAL A 507 -8.00 42.55 -1.64
C VAL A 507 -7.70 44.05 -1.73
N GLY A 508 -8.51 44.84 -2.45
CA GLY A 508 -8.31 46.30 -2.58
C GLY A 508 -8.03 46.99 -1.25
N GLN A 509 -7.29 48.10 -1.27
CA GLN A 509 -6.89 48.82 -0.06
C GLN A 509 -7.36 50.26 -0.16
N ASP A 510 -7.74 50.84 0.97
CA ASP A 510 -8.18 52.23 1.06
C ASP A 510 -6.98 53.16 0.87
N SER A 511 -7.01 53.92 -0.23
CA SER A 511 -5.90 54.77 -0.67
C SER A 511 -6.38 56.21 -0.77
N ASP A 512 -5.74 57.12 -0.03
CA ASP A 512 -6.02 58.57 -0.10
C ASP A 512 -5.15 59.23 -1.20
N HIS A 513 -5.71 60.17 -1.96
CA HIS A 513 -5.06 61.07 -2.90
C HIS A 513 -3.81 61.75 -2.31
N LYS A 514 -3.82 62.10 -1.02
CA LYS A 514 -2.70 62.71 -0.30
C LYS A 514 -1.67 61.69 0.14
N ARG A 515 -2.04 60.41 0.24
CA ARG A 515 -1.17 59.35 0.75
C ARG A 515 -1.48 58.00 0.08
N PRO A 516 -0.88 57.74 -1.09
CA PRO A 516 -0.96 56.45 -1.77
C PRO A 516 -0.60 55.28 -0.83
N CYS A 517 -1.28 54.14 -0.97
CA CYS A 517 -0.92 52.94 -0.21
C CYS A 517 0.55 52.55 -0.47
N GLU A 518 1.31 52.37 0.61
CA GLU A 518 2.69 51.88 0.51
C GLU A 518 2.70 50.39 0.12
N THR A 519 3.73 49.97 -0.63
CA THR A 519 3.81 48.63 -1.23
C THR A 519 5.03 47.83 -0.78
N GLY A 520 5.52 48.08 0.43
CA GLY A 520 6.72 47.40 0.95
C GLY A 520 6.59 45.88 0.98
N TRP A 521 5.39 45.33 1.20
CA TRP A 521 5.13 43.87 1.21
C TRP A 521 5.34 43.16 -0.14
N ILE A 522 5.47 43.90 -1.26
CA ILE A 522 5.75 43.37 -2.60
C ILE A 522 7.10 43.91 -3.12
N THR A 523 7.79 43.13 -3.96
CA THR A 523 9.17 43.40 -4.41
C THR A 523 9.26 44.35 -5.61
N ARG A 524 8.11 44.74 -6.18
CA ARG A 524 8.01 45.46 -7.45
C ARG A 524 7.15 46.69 -7.29
N ARG A 525 7.44 47.70 -8.12
CA ARG A 525 6.66 48.95 -8.13
C ARG A 525 5.20 48.65 -8.42
N LEU A 526 4.36 49.19 -7.56
CA LEU A 526 2.90 49.17 -7.62
C LEU A 526 2.45 50.38 -6.78
N VAL A 527 1.47 51.14 -7.25
CA VAL A 527 1.00 52.37 -6.58
C VAL A 527 -0.49 52.23 -6.30
N GLY A 528 -0.88 52.30 -5.02
CA GLY A 528 -2.29 52.42 -4.64
C GLY A 528 -2.83 53.78 -5.04
N VAL A 529 -4.06 53.85 -5.53
CA VAL A 529 -4.64 55.11 -6.01
C VAL A 529 -6.12 55.21 -5.71
N GLU A 530 -6.51 56.36 -5.15
CA GLU A 530 -7.90 56.72 -4.90
C GLU A 530 -8.68 56.80 -6.22
N ARG A 531 -9.84 56.14 -6.26
CA ARG A 531 -10.76 56.19 -7.39
C ARG A 531 -12.18 56.36 -6.89
N ASN A 532 -13.06 56.73 -7.83
CA ASN A 532 -14.48 56.58 -7.59
C ASN A 532 -14.86 55.12 -7.82
N SER A 533 -15.77 54.61 -6.99
CA SER A 533 -16.36 53.28 -7.14
C SER A 533 -16.86 53.02 -8.55
N ARG A 534 -16.57 51.82 -9.06
CA ARG A 534 -16.98 51.34 -10.38
C ARG A 534 -17.34 49.86 -10.35
N ARG A 535 -17.90 49.40 -11.46
CA ARG A 535 -18.27 47.99 -11.66
C ARG A 535 -17.73 47.39 -12.96
N ASP A 536 -17.18 48.23 -13.82
CA ASP A 536 -16.68 47.84 -15.12
C ASP A 536 -15.28 47.22 -15.04
N PHE A 537 -15.03 46.18 -15.81
CA PHE A 537 -13.70 45.64 -16.02
C PHE A 537 -13.58 44.95 -17.38
N ARG A 538 -12.33 44.78 -17.82
CA ARG A 538 -11.97 44.08 -19.06
C ARG A 538 -10.90 43.04 -18.77
N PRO A 539 -11.21 41.74 -18.87
CA PRO A 539 -10.20 40.68 -18.84
C PRO A 539 -9.19 40.83 -19.99
N THR A 540 -7.93 40.55 -19.71
CA THR A 540 -6.88 40.38 -20.72
C THR A 540 -6.83 38.92 -21.17
N GLN A 541 -6.06 38.62 -22.22
CA GLN A 541 -5.81 37.23 -22.64
C GLN A 541 -5.13 36.40 -21.54
N LYS A 542 -4.34 37.03 -20.65
CA LYS A 542 -3.63 36.33 -19.57
C LYS A 542 -4.57 35.80 -18.48
N ALA A 543 -5.80 36.31 -18.40
CA ALA A 543 -6.78 35.86 -17.42
C ALA A 543 -7.12 34.37 -17.54
N GLY A 544 -7.01 33.81 -18.76
CA GLY A 544 -7.49 32.46 -19.05
C GLY A 544 -8.94 32.28 -18.59
N ASP A 545 -9.16 31.31 -17.71
CA ASP A 545 -10.48 30.97 -17.19
C ASP A 545 -10.83 31.68 -15.86
N LEU A 546 -10.00 32.61 -15.35
CA LEU A 546 -10.22 33.23 -14.03
C LEU A 546 -11.62 33.88 -13.87
N PHE A 547 -12.18 34.46 -14.92
CA PHE A 547 -13.52 35.08 -14.89
C PHE A 547 -14.62 34.16 -15.44
N ARG A 548 -14.30 32.88 -15.68
CA ARG A 548 -15.21 31.89 -16.26
C ARG A 548 -15.41 30.69 -15.34
N ARG A 549 -14.44 30.38 -14.46
CA ARG A 549 -14.44 29.18 -13.61
C ARG A 549 -13.89 29.45 -12.21
N PRO A 550 -14.46 28.78 -11.18
CA PRO A 550 -15.71 28.02 -11.21
C PRO A 550 -16.93 28.90 -11.52
N ASN A 551 -16.87 30.18 -11.21
CA ASN A 551 -17.96 31.12 -11.45
C ASN A 551 -17.73 31.94 -12.73
N THR A 552 -18.77 32.13 -13.53
CA THR A 552 -18.74 33.08 -14.65
C THR A 552 -19.06 34.49 -14.16
N ILE A 553 -18.16 35.44 -14.42
CA ILE A 553 -18.24 36.82 -13.93
C ILE A 553 -18.17 37.76 -15.12
N LYS A 554 -19.17 38.62 -15.24
CA LYS A 554 -19.31 39.63 -16.30
C LYS A 554 -18.99 41.02 -15.75
N SER A 555 -18.48 41.89 -16.64
CA SER A 555 -18.36 43.32 -16.34
C SER A 555 -19.69 43.89 -15.84
N GLY A 556 -19.65 44.71 -14.79
CA GLY A 556 -20.83 45.24 -14.10
C GLY A 556 -21.23 44.47 -12.83
N GLN A 557 -20.68 43.28 -12.59
CA GLN A 557 -21.04 42.44 -11.44
C GLN A 557 -20.13 42.61 -10.21
N LEU A 558 -18.92 43.13 -10.40
CA LEU A 558 -17.95 43.33 -9.31
C LEU A 558 -18.11 44.72 -8.70
N HIS A 559 -17.78 44.85 -7.42
CA HIS A 559 -17.56 46.15 -6.78
C HIS A 559 -16.06 46.44 -6.73
N ILE A 560 -15.65 47.50 -7.41
CA ILE A 560 -14.24 47.88 -7.60
C ILE A 560 -14.12 49.32 -7.13
N ASP A 561 -13.34 49.53 -6.09
CA ASP A 561 -13.01 50.86 -5.60
C ASP A 561 -11.62 50.82 -5.01
N ASP A 562 -10.90 51.93 -5.14
CA ASP A 562 -9.48 52.07 -4.87
C ASP A 562 -8.61 50.94 -5.46
N THR A 563 -7.71 51.34 -6.35
CA THR A 563 -7.07 50.39 -7.24
C THR A 563 -5.58 50.58 -7.27
N TRP A 564 -4.93 49.83 -8.15
CA TRP A 564 -3.49 49.86 -8.33
C TRP A 564 -3.17 50.33 -9.74
N THR A 565 -2.22 51.25 -9.84
CA THR A 565 -1.69 51.77 -11.10
C THR A 565 -0.15 51.73 -11.09
N ASP A 566 0.48 52.24 -12.15
CA ASP A 566 1.94 52.36 -12.27
C ASP A 566 2.72 51.06 -11.97
N TRP A 567 2.16 49.92 -12.38
CA TRP A 567 2.74 48.60 -12.11
C TRP A 567 4.02 48.34 -12.93
N ASP A 568 4.93 47.56 -12.34
CA ASP A 568 6.10 47.02 -13.04
C ASP A 568 5.67 46.10 -14.21
N LYS A 569 6.41 46.12 -15.33
CA LYS A 569 6.14 45.29 -16.52
C LYS A 569 6.14 43.78 -16.27
N ARG A 570 6.65 43.32 -15.13
CA ARG A 570 6.64 41.90 -14.71
C ARG A 570 5.29 41.44 -14.17
N PHE A 571 4.38 42.35 -13.88
CA PHE A 571 3.02 41.94 -13.55
C PHE A 571 2.33 41.36 -14.78
N ASP A 572 1.77 40.17 -14.60
CA ASP A 572 0.81 39.60 -15.53
C ASP A 572 -0.57 40.18 -15.19
N ILE A 573 -0.97 41.21 -15.94
CA ILE A 573 -2.26 41.87 -15.76
C ILE A 573 -3.37 40.97 -16.31
N LEU A 574 -4.27 40.52 -15.44
CA LEU A 574 -5.34 39.59 -15.77
C LEU A 574 -6.64 40.33 -16.10
N ALA A 575 -6.92 41.44 -15.44
CA ALA A 575 -8.02 42.33 -15.80
C ALA A 575 -7.71 43.77 -15.41
N THR A 576 -8.21 44.69 -16.23
CA THR A 576 -8.06 46.13 -16.03
C THR A 576 -9.41 46.83 -16.02
N THR A 577 -9.38 48.08 -15.59
CA THR A 577 -10.51 49.00 -15.60
C THR A 577 -10.01 50.43 -15.86
N ASN A 578 -10.88 51.44 -15.84
CA ASN A 578 -10.54 52.84 -16.15
C ASN A 578 -9.78 52.96 -17.49
N SER A 579 -10.38 52.41 -18.54
CA SER A 579 -9.77 52.35 -19.87
C SER A 579 -8.38 51.68 -19.91
N GLY A 580 -8.12 50.73 -19.01
CA GLY A 580 -6.86 49.98 -18.98
C GLY A 580 -5.78 50.58 -18.08
N LYS A 581 -6.06 51.67 -17.36
CA LYS A 581 -5.09 52.38 -16.51
C LYS A 581 -4.92 51.80 -15.11
N ASP A 582 -5.89 51.00 -14.68
CA ASP A 582 -6.02 50.54 -13.30
C ASP A 582 -6.24 49.02 -13.25
N ILE A 583 -5.72 48.35 -12.21
CA ILE A 583 -5.77 46.90 -12.02
C ILE A 583 -7.08 46.46 -11.38
N VAL A 584 -7.74 45.46 -11.97
CA VAL A 584 -8.80 44.69 -11.29
C VAL A 584 -8.21 43.41 -10.71
N VAL A 585 -7.43 42.67 -11.49
CA VAL A 585 -6.62 41.55 -11.01
C VAL A 585 -5.29 41.52 -11.75
N ALA A 586 -4.19 41.40 -11.02
CA ALA A 586 -2.86 41.18 -11.56
C ALA A 586 -2.12 40.11 -10.75
N THR A 587 -1.13 39.47 -11.38
CA THR A 587 -0.27 38.51 -10.69
C THR A 587 1.20 38.86 -10.87
N LEU A 588 2.01 38.54 -9.87
CA LEU A 588 3.47 38.66 -9.93
C LEU A 588 4.09 37.39 -9.37
N LYS A 589 4.80 36.64 -10.22
CA LYS A 589 5.58 35.48 -9.77
C LYS A 589 6.89 35.94 -9.16
N GLU A 590 7.22 35.45 -7.97
CA GLU A 590 8.46 35.79 -7.27
C GLU A 590 8.98 34.54 -6.54
N GLY A 591 10.21 34.13 -6.86
CA GLY A 591 10.75 32.87 -6.37
C GLY A 591 9.90 31.68 -6.81
N LYS A 592 9.40 30.92 -5.83
CA LYS A 592 8.56 29.73 -6.05
C LYS A 592 7.06 30.02 -5.94
N GLY A 593 6.69 31.21 -5.47
CA GLY A 593 5.31 31.58 -5.20
C GLY A 593 4.80 32.69 -6.10
N MET A 594 3.69 33.30 -5.68
CA MET A 594 2.99 34.30 -6.46
C MET A 594 2.24 35.30 -5.58
N TYR A 595 2.24 36.55 -6.00
CA TYR A 595 1.28 37.55 -5.54
C TYR A 595 0.10 37.60 -6.50
N ILE A 596 -1.11 37.72 -5.94
CA ILE A 596 -2.34 38.03 -6.65
C ILE A 596 -2.87 39.33 -6.02
N VAL A 597 -2.91 40.41 -6.79
CA VAL A 597 -3.37 41.71 -6.31
C VAL A 597 -4.66 42.07 -7.01
N THR A 598 -5.62 42.58 -6.24
CA THR A 598 -6.94 42.93 -6.75
C THR A 598 -7.31 44.36 -6.38
N GLY A 599 -8.23 44.95 -7.15
CA GLY A 599 -8.85 46.24 -6.86
C GLY A 599 -10.32 46.12 -6.46
N ILE A 600 -10.74 44.95 -5.97
CA ILE A 600 -12.12 44.77 -5.50
C ILE A 600 -12.26 45.37 -4.10
N GLN A 601 -13.38 46.04 -3.86
CA GLN A 601 -13.77 46.56 -2.54
C GLN A 601 -14.72 45.56 -1.88
N ASN A 602 -14.49 45.25 -0.61
CA ASN A 602 -15.17 44.28 0.24
C ASN A 602 -15.48 44.90 1.63
N GLU A 603 -15.80 46.18 1.67
CA GLU A 603 -16.03 46.93 2.91
C GLU A 603 -17.36 46.53 3.58
N THR A 604 -18.43 46.49 2.79
CA THR A 604 -19.77 46.14 3.24
C THR A 604 -20.13 44.67 2.94
N GLU A 605 -21.24 44.20 3.51
CA GLU A 605 -21.76 42.87 3.21
C GLU A 605 -22.19 42.76 1.74
N GLU A 606 -22.78 43.83 1.20
CA GLU A 606 -23.20 43.95 -0.19
C GLU A 606 -22.02 43.83 -1.15
N ASP A 607 -20.90 44.48 -0.82
CA ASP A 607 -19.68 44.45 -1.64
C ASP A 607 -19.08 43.04 -1.67
N VAL A 608 -18.94 42.43 -0.49
CA VAL A 608 -18.47 41.04 -0.35
C VAL A 608 -19.41 40.08 -1.09
N LYS A 609 -20.72 40.30 -1.04
CA LYS A 609 -21.69 39.47 -1.77
C LYS A 609 -21.53 39.62 -3.29
N ALA A 610 -21.29 40.82 -3.79
CA ALA A 610 -21.03 41.07 -5.21
C ALA A 610 -19.72 40.41 -5.67
N ASN A 611 -18.69 40.43 -4.82
CA ASN A 611 -17.34 39.97 -5.16
C ASN A 611 -17.04 38.51 -4.79
N ALA A 612 -17.88 37.85 -3.98
CA ALA A 612 -17.70 36.46 -3.56
C ALA A 612 -17.41 35.48 -4.72
N PRO A 613 -18.08 35.56 -5.89
CA PRO A 613 -17.74 34.72 -7.03
C PRO A 613 -16.29 34.86 -7.49
N LEU A 614 -15.73 36.08 -7.48
CA LEU A 614 -14.33 36.31 -7.83
C LEU A 614 -13.41 35.82 -6.73
N MET A 615 -13.76 36.02 -5.46
CA MET A 615 -12.98 35.51 -4.31
C MET A 615 -12.78 33.99 -4.41
N GLU A 616 -13.84 33.24 -4.71
CA GLU A 616 -13.77 31.79 -4.95
C GLU A 616 -12.87 31.47 -6.16
N ASN A 617 -13.05 32.17 -7.28
CA ASN A 617 -12.21 31.97 -8.47
C ASN A 617 -10.71 32.23 -8.18
N LEU A 618 -10.39 33.20 -7.33
CA LEU A 618 -9.01 33.51 -6.93
C LEU A 618 -8.41 32.39 -6.06
N ILE A 619 -9.19 31.80 -5.15
CA ILE A 619 -8.75 30.62 -4.39
C ILE A 619 -8.53 29.43 -5.32
N HIS A 620 -9.44 29.16 -6.26
CA HIS A 620 -9.23 28.13 -7.28
C HIS A 620 -7.96 28.37 -8.10
N PHE A 621 -7.71 29.62 -8.50
CA PHE A 621 -6.52 30.00 -9.24
C PHE A 621 -5.24 29.79 -8.42
N ALA A 622 -5.25 30.16 -7.14
CA ALA A 622 -4.14 29.99 -6.22
C ALA A 622 -3.82 28.50 -5.93
N VAL A 623 -4.84 27.67 -5.68
CA VAL A 623 -4.67 26.22 -5.47
C VAL A 623 -4.09 25.57 -6.73
N ASN A 624 -4.63 25.88 -7.91
CA ASN A 624 -4.10 25.34 -9.17
C ASN A 624 -2.63 25.72 -9.41
N HIS A 625 -2.20 26.91 -8.97
CA HIS A 625 -0.78 27.30 -9.01
C HIS A 625 0.07 26.40 -8.10
N LEU A 626 -0.38 26.20 -6.85
CA LEU A 626 0.31 25.34 -5.87
C LEU A 626 0.43 23.89 -6.36
N SER A 627 -0.64 23.32 -6.95
CA SER A 627 -0.64 21.93 -7.43
C SER A 627 0.34 21.71 -8.58
N ARG A 628 0.36 22.62 -9.56
CA ARG A 628 1.33 22.55 -10.67
C ARG A 628 2.77 22.62 -10.18
N TYR A 629 3.04 23.44 -9.17
CA TYR A 629 4.38 23.54 -8.58
C TYR A 629 4.78 22.24 -7.87
N ARG A 630 3.89 21.66 -7.06
CA ARG A 630 4.10 20.36 -6.39
C ARG A 630 4.40 19.23 -7.40
N ASP A 631 3.67 19.20 -8.52
CA ASP A 631 3.87 18.22 -9.59
C ASP A 631 5.23 18.36 -10.28
N VAL A 632 5.65 19.57 -10.63
CA VAL A 632 6.95 19.82 -11.30
C VAL A 632 8.11 19.39 -10.40
N VAL A 633 8.06 19.72 -9.10
CA VAL A 633 9.10 19.32 -8.15
C VAL A 633 9.16 17.79 -7.99
N SER A 634 8.01 17.10 -8.06
CA SER A 634 7.97 15.64 -7.98
C SER A 634 8.58 14.95 -9.22
N ARG A 635 8.62 15.64 -10.37
CA ARG A 635 9.08 15.10 -11.67
C ARG A 635 10.52 15.46 -12.04
N LEU A 636 11.18 16.38 -11.33
CA LEU A 636 12.56 16.73 -11.61
C LEU A 636 13.54 15.66 -11.08
N PRO A 637 14.37 15.02 -11.93
CA PRO A 637 15.48 14.21 -11.45
C PRO A 637 16.48 15.13 -10.74
N ASN A 638 16.93 14.72 -9.55
CA ASN A 638 17.82 15.50 -8.68
C ASN A 638 19.17 15.77 -9.38
N ARG A 639 19.28 16.87 -10.14
CA ARG A 639 20.54 17.30 -10.77
C ARG A 639 21.32 18.19 -9.79
N LYS A 640 22.35 17.57 -9.21
CA LYS A 640 23.61 18.12 -8.64
C LYS A 640 23.54 18.99 -7.37
N LEU A 641 24.16 18.47 -6.31
CA LEU A 641 25.26 19.15 -5.62
C LEU A 641 26.57 18.44 -6.03
N MET A 642 27.16 18.86 -7.17
CA MET A 642 28.61 18.79 -7.33
C MET A 642 29.11 20.20 -7.04
N GLY A 643 29.66 20.41 -5.84
CA GLY A 643 30.44 21.60 -5.53
C GLY A 643 31.73 21.59 -6.33
N LYS A 644 31.99 22.69 -7.04
CA LYS A 644 33.30 23.02 -7.60
C LYS A 644 34.30 23.13 -6.43
N GLY A 645 35.52 22.65 -6.69
CA GLY A 645 36.58 22.55 -5.70
C GLY A 645 37.03 23.89 -5.12
N GLU A 646 37.32 23.85 -3.83
CA GLU A 646 38.28 24.74 -3.18
C GLU A 646 39.43 23.88 -2.66
N ARG A 647 40.65 24.28 -3.04
CA ARG A 647 41.90 23.74 -2.50
C ARG A 647 42.00 24.14 -1.04
N VAL A 648 42.17 23.16 -0.14
CA VAL A 648 42.76 23.41 1.18
C VAL A 648 43.93 22.46 1.37
N SER A 649 45.02 23.08 1.80
CA SER A 649 46.39 22.60 1.98
C SER A 649 46.56 21.44 2.95
N LYS A 650 47.52 20.56 2.64
CA LYS A 650 48.11 19.58 3.57
C LYS A 650 48.65 20.26 4.84
N PRO A 651 48.67 19.52 5.97
CA PRO A 651 49.83 19.54 6.84
C PRO A 651 50.51 18.16 6.93
N SER A 652 51.82 18.25 7.15
CA SER A 652 52.86 17.22 7.13
C SER A 652 52.85 16.30 8.37
N PRO A 653 53.64 15.19 8.38
CA PRO A 653 53.63 14.16 9.41
C PRO A 653 54.71 14.35 10.49
N GLY A 654 54.43 13.84 11.70
CA GLY A 654 55.34 13.72 12.85
C GLY A 654 54.50 13.59 14.13
N ARG A 655 54.80 12.83 15.18
CA ARG A 655 56.03 12.16 15.64
C ARG A 655 55.64 11.04 16.64
N PHE A 656 56.56 10.11 16.81
CA PHE A 656 56.61 8.94 17.69
C PHE A 656 56.73 9.21 19.22
N LEU A 657 56.63 8.09 19.98
CA LEU A 657 57.10 7.77 21.37
C LEU A 657 56.00 7.88 22.47
N ALA A 658 55.82 6.97 23.46
CA ALA A 658 56.59 5.84 23.98
C ALA A 658 55.70 4.84 24.80
N PHE A 659 56.25 3.63 25.00
CA PHE A 659 55.91 2.49 25.91
C PHE A 659 55.98 2.85 27.43
N PRO A 660 55.61 1.99 28.45
CA PRO A 660 55.86 0.51 28.51
C PRO A 660 54.92 -0.44 29.35
N SER A 661 55.14 -1.76 29.14
CA SER A 661 55.20 -2.97 30.05
C SER A 661 54.27 -3.10 31.29
N ALA A 662 53.89 -4.26 31.87
CA ALA A 662 54.06 -5.73 31.78
C ALA A 662 53.09 -6.37 32.83
N ASN A 663 52.54 -7.58 32.70
CA ASN A 663 52.97 -8.88 33.30
C ASN A 663 51.78 -9.89 33.12
N LYS A 664 51.93 -11.07 32.50
CA LYS A 664 52.38 -12.41 32.97
C LYS A 664 51.51 -13.14 34.01
N PHE A 665 51.04 -14.35 33.65
CA PHE A 665 50.94 -15.66 34.36
C PHE A 665 49.84 -16.50 33.65
N SER A 666 49.85 -17.82 33.43
CA SER A 666 50.83 -18.90 33.22
C SER A 666 50.04 -20.16 32.79
N ASN A 667 50.65 -21.02 31.97
CA ASN A 667 50.15 -22.32 31.47
C ASN A 667 49.75 -23.35 32.56
N ARG A 668 48.86 -24.30 32.21
CA ARG A 668 49.15 -25.76 32.10
C ARG A 668 47.93 -26.57 31.60
N GLU A 669 48.13 -27.27 30.48
CA GLU A 669 47.38 -28.45 30.01
C GLU A 669 47.95 -29.74 30.68
N PRO A 670 47.31 -30.92 30.53
CA PRO A 670 47.35 -31.72 29.29
C PRO A 670 46.02 -31.87 28.55
#